data_AF-A0A7J0F6X4-F1
#
_entry.id   AF-A0A7J0F6X4-F1
#
_cell.length_a   1.000
_cell.length_b   1.000
_cell.length_c   1.000
_cell.angle_alpha   90.00
_cell.angle_beta   90.00
_cell.angle_gamma   90.00
#
_symmetry.space_group_name_H-M   'P 1'
#
loop_
_entity.id
_entity.type
_entity.pdbx_description
1 polymer ?
#
loop_
_entity_poly.entity_id
_entity_poly.type
_entity_poly.pdbx_seq_one_letter_code
_entity_poly.pdbx_strand_id
1 'polypeptide(L)'
;MAVKGLWGSMDEFLNQCQQSGDSAYSAFRSLLERLEDPKTRVEARIFLSDLQKRFGSKEDSDQCLQTFHFLIQDIHVEQYEGYQRRKKLTMMVIPSIFIPEDWSFTFYEGLNRYPDSIFKDKTVCELGCGNGWISIAIAEKWLPLKVYGLDINPRAVKISWINLYLNALDDNGQPVYDEEGKTLLDRVEFHESDLLAYCRDNRIELERIVGCIPQILNPNPDAMSKMITENASEEAVEEGISVIKPLGIMIFNMGGRPGQDVCKRLFERRGLRVSKLWQTKILQAADTDISALVEIEKNSPHRFEFFMGLGGDQPICARTAWAYGKTGGRISHALSVYSCQFRQPNQVKISFLAYLASVLKRSTFFPYEPPAGSRRFRNLIAGFMKTYHHIPLNSDNVIVFPSRDVAIENALRCFSPQLAIVDEHLSRHTYQSSGPRQSDLMIELIKKLKPQVVVTGMAHFEAITSSAFQHLLDTTREIGSRIFLDISDHFELSSLPSSNGVLKYLAGNPLPPHAAIICGLLKNKVYSDLEVAFMISEEETIFKALSKTVELLEGNTAPISQYYYGCLFHDLLAFQLADRHLPGERETDKAKVGEMIGFSSSAISVLDHAELSITETDNSSLVHMDVDQSLLPIPSSVKAAIFESFSRQNIAESEIDVTTSIRQFIKSNYGFPSTSNTEFIYADCPLPLFNKLVLCCIQEGGTLCFPAGSNGHYVSAARFLKAHTLTIPTQSEVGFKLTEKILTDVLNTVKRPWVYISGPTINPTGLIYNKEEMESILSICAKFGARVIIDTSFSGLEFDSKGCNGWDLEQSLANPNCSGQPSFCVSLLGELSLKMLTGGLTFGFLVLTQPFLIDTFHSFPGLSKPHSTLKYTVKKLLNLREQKAGDLLEAIAEQENFLRSRSKRLKETLENCGWEVLEPRAGVSMVAKPKLEDSNIREAMLKATGLCINSSSWTGIPSYCRFTIALEDSEFERALDCIVKFKAVVKN
;
A
#
# COMPACT_ATOMS: atom_id res chain seq x y z
N MET A 1 16.59 43.91 -50.34
CA MET A 1 17.78 43.44 -51.08
C MET A 1 17.59 41.98 -51.50
N ALA A 2 18.17 41.53 -52.62
CA ALA A 2 18.04 40.15 -53.10
C ALA A 2 18.80 39.18 -52.18
N VAL A 3 18.21 38.01 -51.90
CA VAL A 3 18.93 36.90 -51.27
C VAL A 3 19.78 36.25 -52.35
N LYS A 4 21.05 36.65 -52.49
CA LYS A 4 21.95 36.09 -53.52
C LYS A 4 21.89 34.55 -53.45
N GLY A 5 21.50 33.92 -54.57
CA GLY A 5 21.61 32.48 -54.79
C GLY A 5 20.31 31.65 -54.88
N LEU A 6 19.13 32.14 -54.47
CA LEU A 6 17.89 31.32 -54.50
C LEU A 6 16.71 31.98 -55.23
N TRP A 7 16.55 33.30 -55.09
CA TRP A 7 15.60 34.11 -55.86
C TRP A 7 16.30 35.40 -56.32
N GLY A 8 16.10 35.81 -57.57
CA GLY A 8 16.70 37.01 -58.17
C GLY A 8 16.11 38.32 -57.65
N SER A 9 14.91 38.31 -57.07
CA SER A 9 14.25 39.49 -56.47
C SER A 9 13.16 39.12 -55.43
N MET A 10 12.72 40.10 -54.64
CA MET A 10 11.56 39.95 -53.72
C MET A 10 10.27 39.61 -54.48
N ASP A 11 10.09 40.15 -55.69
CA ASP A 11 8.91 39.90 -56.52
C ASP A 11 8.88 38.46 -57.04
N GLU A 12 10.04 37.86 -57.32
CA GLU A 12 10.15 36.44 -57.71
C GLU A 12 9.74 35.51 -56.57
N PHE A 13 10.15 35.82 -55.33
CA PHE A 13 9.71 35.09 -54.14
C PHE A 13 8.20 35.19 -53.95
N LEU A 14 7.63 36.41 -54.03
CA LEU A 14 6.19 36.62 -53.89
C LEU A 14 5.38 35.95 -55.01
N ASN A 15 5.86 35.97 -56.25
CA ASN A 15 5.23 35.27 -57.37
C ASN A 15 5.20 33.75 -57.15
N GLN A 16 6.24 33.19 -56.52
CA GLN A 16 6.24 31.77 -56.14
C GLN A 16 5.22 31.49 -55.03
N CYS A 17 5.15 32.34 -54.00
CA CYS A 17 4.18 32.20 -52.92
C CYS A 17 2.73 32.32 -53.41
N GLN A 18 2.46 33.18 -54.40
CA GLN A 18 1.11 33.39 -54.95
C GLN A 18 0.50 32.15 -55.63
N GLN A 19 1.33 31.18 -56.04
CA GLN A 19 0.85 30.00 -56.77
C GLN A 19 -0.05 29.09 -55.92
N SER A 20 0.32 28.89 -54.64
CA SER A 20 -0.44 28.08 -53.69
C SER A 20 0.18 28.18 -52.29
N GLY A 21 -0.57 27.78 -51.25
CA GLY A 21 -0.03 27.65 -49.90
C GLY A 21 1.14 26.66 -49.79
N ASP A 22 1.17 25.62 -50.63
CA ASP A 22 2.27 24.65 -50.68
C ASP A 22 3.53 25.25 -51.34
N SER A 23 3.34 26.07 -52.38
CA SER A 23 4.43 26.82 -53.01
C SER A 23 5.02 27.85 -52.05
N ALA A 24 4.17 28.56 -51.30
CA ALA A 24 4.61 29.48 -50.25
C ALA A 24 5.40 28.76 -49.16
N TYR A 25 4.86 27.66 -48.61
CA TYR A 25 5.56 26.84 -47.62
C TYR A 25 6.92 26.34 -48.13
N SER A 26 6.98 25.89 -49.39
CA SER A 26 8.24 25.42 -50.00
C SER A 26 9.27 26.55 -50.13
N ALA A 27 8.84 27.76 -50.49
CA ALA A 27 9.73 28.92 -50.54
C ALA A 27 10.28 29.27 -49.16
N PHE A 28 9.44 29.28 -48.12
CA PHE A 28 9.89 29.52 -46.74
C PHE A 28 10.78 28.39 -46.19
N ARG A 29 10.56 27.13 -46.60
CA ARG A 29 11.46 26.02 -46.26
C ARG A 29 12.86 26.24 -46.82
N SER A 30 12.99 26.66 -48.08
CA SER A 30 14.30 27.01 -48.66
C SER A 30 14.95 28.22 -47.96
N LEU A 31 14.15 29.17 -47.47
CA LEU A 31 14.65 30.28 -46.68
C LEU A 31 15.14 29.83 -45.30
N LEU A 32 14.47 28.87 -44.67
CA LEU A 32 14.88 28.27 -43.41
C LEU A 32 16.24 27.56 -43.53
N GLU A 33 16.48 26.79 -44.60
CA GLU A 33 17.79 26.14 -44.84
C GLU A 33 18.94 27.17 -44.85
N ARG A 34 18.67 28.39 -45.35
CA ARG A 34 19.64 29.50 -45.32
C ARG A 34 19.77 30.16 -43.95
N LEU A 35 18.70 30.19 -43.15
CA LEU A 35 18.75 30.65 -41.76
C LEU A 35 19.53 29.66 -40.89
N GLU A 36 19.44 28.36 -41.18
CA GLU A 36 20.16 27.31 -40.48
C GLU A 36 21.68 27.40 -40.75
N ASP A 37 22.11 27.67 -41.99
CA ASP A 37 23.54 27.86 -42.33
C ASP A 37 24.08 29.21 -41.81
N PRO A 38 25.08 29.21 -40.89
CA PRO A 38 25.70 30.43 -40.36
C PRO A 38 26.26 31.38 -41.44
N LYS A 39 26.67 30.86 -42.61
CA LYS A 39 27.23 31.67 -43.70
C LYS A 39 26.17 32.51 -44.41
N THR A 40 24.92 32.04 -44.45
CA THR A 40 23.83 32.69 -45.19
C THR A 40 22.74 33.28 -44.28
N ARG A 41 22.80 32.98 -42.98
CA ARG A 41 21.80 33.37 -41.97
C ARG A 41 21.52 34.87 -41.94
N VAL A 42 22.57 35.69 -41.95
CA VAL A 42 22.45 37.15 -41.87
C VAL A 42 21.67 37.70 -43.07
N GLU A 43 22.02 37.27 -44.28
CA GLU A 43 21.32 37.69 -45.51
C GLU A 43 19.86 37.23 -45.51
N ALA A 44 19.60 35.99 -45.08
CA ALA A 44 18.24 35.43 -45.01
C ALA A 44 17.36 36.17 -43.98
N ARG A 45 17.92 36.55 -42.82
CA ARG A 45 17.21 37.32 -41.79
C ARG A 45 16.91 38.75 -42.26
N ILE A 46 17.86 39.41 -42.93
CA ILE A 46 17.63 40.74 -43.54
C ILE A 46 16.51 40.67 -44.58
N PHE A 47 16.49 39.62 -45.41
CA PHE A 47 15.40 39.41 -46.37
C PHE A 47 14.04 39.27 -45.69
N LEU A 48 13.94 38.54 -44.58
CA LEU A 48 12.69 38.46 -43.81
C LEU A 48 12.24 39.82 -43.25
N SER A 49 13.16 40.68 -42.78
CA SER A 49 12.81 42.05 -42.37
C SER A 49 12.29 42.88 -43.53
N ASP A 50 12.93 42.79 -44.69
CA ASP A 50 12.49 43.50 -45.91
C ASP A 50 11.11 43.00 -46.36
N LEU A 51 10.86 41.70 -46.26
CA LEU A 51 9.58 41.07 -46.58
C LEU A 51 8.47 41.55 -45.64
N GLN A 52 8.72 41.62 -44.33
CA GLN A 52 7.76 42.14 -43.35
C GLN A 52 7.43 43.62 -43.62
N LYS A 53 8.45 44.46 -43.90
CA LYS A 53 8.26 45.89 -44.19
C LYS A 53 7.43 46.16 -45.43
N ARG A 54 7.36 45.21 -46.36
CA ARG A 54 6.57 45.32 -47.60
C ARG A 54 5.05 45.27 -47.36
N PHE A 55 4.59 44.72 -46.25
CA PHE A 55 3.17 44.57 -45.90
C PHE A 55 2.81 45.31 -44.59
N GLY A 56 3.31 46.55 -44.45
CA GLY A 56 3.30 47.28 -43.18
C GLY A 56 1.95 47.83 -42.70
N SER A 57 0.90 47.86 -43.54
CA SER A 57 -0.46 48.24 -43.12
C SER A 57 -1.33 47.02 -42.83
N LYS A 58 -2.39 47.20 -42.03
CA LYS A 58 -3.33 46.12 -41.68
C LYS A 58 -4.08 45.58 -42.91
N GLU A 59 -4.42 46.47 -43.84
CA GLU A 59 -5.08 46.14 -45.11
C GLU A 59 -4.14 45.33 -46.02
N ASP A 60 -2.85 45.71 -46.08
CA ASP A 60 -1.82 44.97 -46.84
C ASP A 60 -1.52 43.59 -46.24
N SER A 61 -1.63 43.46 -44.91
CA SER A 61 -1.43 42.20 -44.18
C SER A 61 -2.54 41.17 -44.44
N ASP A 62 -3.81 41.60 -44.41
CA ASP A 62 -4.94 40.73 -44.73
C ASP A 62 -4.91 40.31 -46.21
N GLN A 63 -4.52 41.22 -47.09
CA GLN A 63 -4.29 40.92 -48.51
C GLN A 63 -3.11 39.96 -48.71
N CYS A 64 -2.07 40.04 -47.87
CA CYS A 64 -0.91 39.15 -47.93
C CYS A 64 -1.28 37.70 -47.64
N LEU A 65 -2.07 37.45 -46.59
CA LEU A 65 -2.52 36.10 -46.26
C LEU A 65 -3.42 35.51 -47.36
N GLN A 66 -4.30 36.33 -47.93
CA GLN A 66 -5.21 35.90 -49.01
C GLN A 66 -4.49 35.64 -50.34
N THR A 67 -3.51 36.48 -50.68
CA THR A 67 -2.86 36.47 -52.00
C THR A 67 -1.59 35.62 -52.04
N PHE A 68 -0.78 35.67 -50.97
CA PHE A 68 0.53 35.02 -50.91
C PHE A 68 0.59 33.87 -49.89
N HIS A 69 -0.51 33.58 -49.20
CA HIS A 69 -0.64 32.44 -48.28
C HIS A 69 0.33 32.46 -47.09
N PHE A 70 0.73 33.64 -46.62
CA PHE A 70 1.44 33.82 -45.35
C PHE A 70 1.14 35.19 -44.75
N LEU A 71 1.42 35.34 -43.45
CA LEU A 71 1.34 36.59 -42.72
C LEU A 71 2.50 36.68 -41.73
N ILE A 72 3.19 37.82 -41.67
CA ILE A 72 4.15 38.12 -40.60
C ILE A 72 3.56 39.24 -39.75
N GLN A 73 3.23 38.94 -38.50
CA GLN A 73 2.58 39.87 -37.60
C GLN A 73 3.26 39.89 -36.23
N ASP A 74 3.05 40.97 -35.49
CA ASP A 74 3.51 41.08 -34.12
C ASP A 74 2.42 40.62 -33.14
N ILE A 75 2.77 39.72 -32.23
CA ILE A 75 1.97 39.35 -31.07
C ILE A 75 2.42 40.20 -29.88
N HIS A 76 1.50 40.93 -29.27
CA HIS A 76 1.79 41.72 -28.07
C HIS A 76 1.61 40.88 -26.80
N VAL A 77 2.69 40.78 -26.01
CA VAL A 77 2.73 40.01 -24.75
C VAL A 77 2.65 40.91 -23.49
N GLU A 78 2.57 42.23 -23.67
CA GLU A 78 2.53 43.25 -22.58
C GLU A 78 1.28 43.26 -21.70
N GLN A 79 0.20 42.57 -22.07
CA GLN A 79 -1.10 42.69 -21.38
C GLN A 79 -1.17 41.96 -20.02
N TYR A 80 -0.06 41.40 -19.53
CA TYR A 80 0.00 40.59 -18.33
C TYR A 80 1.08 41.13 -17.37
N GLU A 81 0.72 41.39 -16.10
CA GLU A 81 1.60 42.03 -15.10
C GLU A 81 2.97 41.32 -14.96
N GLY A 82 4.05 42.10 -14.85
CA GLY A 82 5.42 41.61 -14.63
C GLY A 82 6.36 41.59 -15.85
N TYR A 83 5.92 42.05 -17.03
CA TYR A 83 6.76 42.11 -18.23
C TYR A 83 7.75 43.29 -18.20
N GLN A 84 9.07 43.05 -18.21
CA GLN A 84 10.09 44.12 -18.30
C GLN A 84 11.04 44.03 -19.52
N ARG A 85 10.93 43.02 -20.40
CA ARG A 85 11.91 42.79 -21.49
C ARG A 85 11.40 43.12 -22.90
N ARG A 86 10.71 42.20 -23.57
CA ARG A 86 10.28 42.35 -24.97
C ARG A 86 8.78 42.46 -25.10
N LYS A 87 8.30 43.58 -25.63
CA LYS A 87 6.87 43.93 -25.67
C LYS A 87 6.05 43.14 -26.69
N LYS A 88 6.74 42.54 -27.67
CA LYS A 88 6.15 41.86 -28.82
C LYS A 88 7.02 40.71 -29.33
N LEU A 89 6.39 39.68 -29.90
CA LEU A 89 7.03 38.62 -30.66
C LEU A 89 6.62 38.72 -32.13
N THR A 90 7.58 38.70 -33.04
CA THR A 90 7.29 38.73 -34.48
C THR A 90 7.12 37.31 -34.98
N MET A 91 5.93 36.99 -35.48
CA MET A 91 5.51 35.63 -35.80
C MET A 91 4.99 35.54 -37.23
N MET A 92 5.52 34.57 -37.95
CA MET A 92 5.03 34.11 -39.24
C MET A 92 3.95 33.04 -39.04
N VAL A 93 2.88 33.17 -39.83
CA VAL A 93 1.73 32.28 -39.89
C VAL A 93 1.50 31.91 -41.36
N ILE A 94 1.09 30.67 -41.62
CA ILE A 94 0.54 30.21 -42.91
C ILE A 94 -0.85 29.63 -42.68
N PRO A 95 -1.75 29.59 -43.68
CA PRO A 95 -3.13 29.10 -43.53
C PRO A 95 -3.25 27.67 -42.96
N SER A 96 -2.22 26.83 -43.12
CA SER A 96 -2.21 25.45 -42.61
C SER A 96 -1.75 25.29 -41.16
N ILE A 97 -1.56 26.40 -40.42
CA ILE A 97 -1.19 26.41 -39.00
C ILE A 97 -2.15 27.35 -38.27
N PHE A 98 -2.62 26.94 -37.09
CA PHE A 98 -3.49 27.77 -36.25
C PHE A 98 -2.83 29.11 -35.94
N ILE A 99 -3.62 30.18 -36.10
CA ILE A 99 -3.25 31.52 -35.67
C ILE A 99 -3.28 31.53 -34.13
N PRO A 100 -2.43 32.31 -33.44
CA PRO A 100 -2.61 32.58 -32.01
C PRO A 100 -4.03 33.11 -31.74
N GLU A 101 -4.88 32.25 -31.22
CA GLU A 101 -6.29 32.50 -30.90
C GLU A 101 -6.50 32.56 -29.38
N ASP A 102 -7.72 32.92 -28.96
CA ASP A 102 -8.16 33.01 -27.55
C ASP A 102 -7.72 31.80 -26.71
N TRP A 103 -7.66 30.61 -27.32
CA TRP A 103 -7.20 29.37 -26.66
C TRP A 103 -5.75 29.47 -26.15
N SER A 104 -4.85 29.92 -27.03
CA SER A 104 -3.42 30.00 -26.74
C SER A 104 -3.09 31.17 -25.79
N PHE A 105 -3.80 32.30 -25.91
CA PHE A 105 -3.69 33.41 -24.96
C PHE A 105 -4.18 33.04 -23.58
N THR A 106 -5.31 32.32 -23.49
CA THR A 106 -5.80 31.78 -22.21
C THR A 106 -4.77 30.89 -21.55
N PHE A 107 -4.09 30.04 -22.34
CA PHE A 107 -3.04 29.18 -21.82
C PHE A 107 -1.89 29.99 -21.24
N TYR A 108 -1.37 30.94 -22.02
CA TYR A 108 -0.28 31.81 -21.61
C TYR A 108 -0.63 32.65 -20.37
N GLU A 109 -1.86 33.15 -20.28
CA GLU A 109 -2.36 33.82 -19.07
C GLU A 109 -2.33 32.88 -17.84
N GLY A 110 -2.73 31.62 -18.02
CA GLY A 110 -2.63 30.60 -16.98
C GLY A 110 -1.19 30.35 -16.52
N LEU A 111 -0.22 30.32 -17.46
CA LEU A 111 1.21 30.21 -17.13
C LEU A 111 1.69 31.42 -16.31
N ASN A 112 1.20 32.61 -16.61
CA ASN A 112 1.52 33.86 -15.88
C ASN A 112 0.97 33.91 -14.45
N ARG A 113 0.14 32.96 -14.02
CA ARG A 113 -0.32 32.88 -12.61
C ARG A 113 0.70 32.24 -11.67
N TYR A 114 1.80 31.71 -12.20
CA TYR A 114 2.91 31.23 -11.40
C TYR A 114 3.92 32.32 -11.06
N PRO A 115 4.73 32.15 -9.99
CA PRO A 115 5.88 33.00 -9.74
C PRO A 115 6.89 32.94 -10.88
N ASP A 116 7.64 34.03 -11.11
CA ASP A 116 8.62 34.15 -12.20
C ASP A 116 9.76 33.11 -12.16
N SER A 117 9.93 32.36 -11.06
CA SER A 117 10.90 31.27 -10.97
C SER A 117 10.43 29.94 -11.58
N ILE A 118 9.18 29.84 -12.06
CA ILE A 118 8.57 28.56 -12.43
C ILE A 118 9.33 27.79 -13.51
N PHE A 119 9.85 28.45 -14.54
CA PHE A 119 10.62 27.84 -15.63
C PHE A 119 12.12 28.14 -15.58
N LYS A 120 12.58 28.99 -14.65
CA LYS A 120 13.98 29.39 -14.58
C LYS A 120 14.91 28.20 -14.32
N ASP A 121 15.96 28.09 -15.14
CA ASP A 121 16.94 27.00 -15.10
C ASP A 121 16.32 25.60 -15.27
N LYS A 122 15.10 25.51 -15.83
CA LYS A 122 14.39 24.24 -16.04
C LYS A 122 14.51 23.72 -17.46
N THR A 123 14.48 22.40 -17.58
CA THR A 123 14.23 21.74 -18.87
C THR A 123 12.73 21.62 -19.06
N VAL A 124 12.21 22.28 -20.10
CA VAL A 124 10.79 22.46 -20.39
C VAL A 124 10.45 21.80 -21.72
N CYS A 125 9.28 21.19 -21.81
CA CYS A 125 8.69 20.75 -23.07
C CYS A 125 7.34 21.42 -23.27
N GLU A 126 7.07 21.91 -24.48
CA GLU A 126 5.74 22.32 -24.93
C GLU A 126 5.16 21.27 -25.88
N LEU A 127 3.99 20.73 -25.55
CA LEU A 127 3.21 19.84 -26.39
C LEU A 127 2.22 20.63 -27.26
N GLY A 128 2.25 20.39 -28.57
CA GLY A 128 1.44 21.09 -29.55
C GLY A 128 1.88 22.55 -29.70
N CYS A 129 3.17 22.77 -29.97
CA CYS A 129 3.74 24.11 -29.99
C CYS A 129 3.24 24.99 -31.16
N GLY A 130 2.60 24.40 -32.18
CA GLY A 130 2.04 25.13 -33.32
C GLY A 130 3.12 25.93 -34.06
N ASN A 131 2.99 27.25 -34.09
CA ASN A 131 3.99 28.14 -34.69
C ASN A 131 5.12 28.56 -33.73
N GLY A 132 5.18 27.99 -32.52
CA GLY A 132 6.27 28.13 -31.55
C GLY A 132 6.20 29.36 -30.64
N TRP A 133 5.14 30.17 -30.71
CA TRP A 133 5.11 31.46 -30.01
C TRP A 133 5.18 31.34 -28.48
N ILE A 134 4.51 30.34 -27.89
CA ILE A 134 4.53 30.11 -26.43
C ILE A 134 5.90 29.60 -26.00
N SER A 135 6.50 28.64 -26.70
CA SER A 135 7.88 28.18 -26.46
C SER A 135 8.87 29.35 -26.44
N ILE A 136 8.78 30.26 -27.42
CA ILE A 136 9.61 31.46 -27.50
C ILE A 136 9.30 32.43 -26.35
N ALA A 137 8.02 32.67 -26.06
CA ALA A 137 7.60 33.53 -24.94
C ALA A 137 8.08 32.98 -23.58
N ILE A 138 8.08 31.66 -23.41
CA ILE A 138 8.58 31.01 -22.21
C ILE A 138 10.08 31.27 -22.04
N ALA A 139 10.84 31.09 -23.12
CA ALA A 139 12.28 31.29 -23.13
C ALA A 139 12.67 32.74 -22.84
N GLU A 140 11.98 33.69 -23.47
CA GLU A 140 12.22 35.13 -23.33
C GLU A 140 11.93 35.64 -21.91
N LYS A 141 10.81 35.20 -21.32
CA LYS A 141 10.35 35.69 -20.01
C LYS A 141 11.09 35.01 -18.85
N TRP A 142 11.17 33.69 -18.83
CA TRP A 142 11.53 32.94 -17.63
C TRP A 142 12.93 32.31 -17.65
N LEU A 143 13.72 32.48 -18.70
CA LEU A 143 15.11 31.99 -18.79
C LEU A 143 15.27 30.49 -18.41
N PRO A 144 14.54 29.58 -19.06
CA PRO A 144 14.74 28.15 -18.88
C PRO A 144 16.12 27.71 -19.36
N LEU A 145 16.58 26.56 -18.85
CA LEU A 145 17.79 25.92 -19.35
C LEU A 145 17.61 25.51 -20.82
N LYS A 146 16.44 24.92 -21.13
CA LYS A 146 16.06 24.47 -22.47
C LYS A 146 14.53 24.37 -22.61
N VAL A 147 13.99 24.68 -23.79
CA VAL A 147 12.59 24.46 -24.19
C VAL A 147 12.57 23.60 -25.44
N TYR A 148 11.87 22.47 -25.38
CA TYR A 148 11.57 21.62 -26.54
C TYR A 148 10.13 21.87 -26.96
N GLY A 149 9.92 22.52 -28.10
CA GLY A 149 8.59 22.64 -28.71
C GLY A 149 8.31 21.45 -29.62
N LEU A 150 7.26 20.71 -29.32
CA LEU A 150 6.89 19.48 -30.02
C LEU A 150 5.57 19.66 -30.76
N ASP A 151 5.54 19.24 -32.03
CA ASP A 151 4.31 19.23 -32.82
C ASP A 151 4.31 18.05 -33.81
N ILE A 152 3.13 17.46 -34.03
CA ILE A 152 2.96 16.35 -34.99
C ILE A 152 2.95 16.86 -36.44
N ASN A 153 2.64 18.14 -36.67
CA ASN A 153 2.62 18.72 -38.00
C ASN A 153 4.03 19.21 -38.39
N PRO A 154 4.69 18.57 -39.37
CA PRO A 154 6.03 18.97 -39.80
C PRO A 154 6.09 20.41 -40.36
N ARG A 155 4.98 20.94 -40.89
CA ARG A 155 4.91 22.34 -41.32
C ARG A 155 5.00 23.29 -40.13
N ALA A 156 4.33 22.95 -39.04
CA ALA A 156 4.30 23.73 -37.80
C ALA A 156 5.70 23.85 -37.17
N VAL A 157 6.43 22.74 -37.12
CA VAL A 157 7.83 22.69 -36.65
C VAL A 157 8.73 23.60 -37.49
N LYS A 158 8.65 23.53 -38.83
CA LYS A 158 9.48 24.37 -39.71
C LYS A 158 9.16 25.86 -39.60
N ILE A 159 7.88 26.22 -39.48
CA ILE A 159 7.50 27.61 -39.23
C ILE A 159 7.95 28.08 -37.84
N SER A 160 7.89 27.22 -36.82
CA SER A 160 8.42 27.51 -35.47
C SER A 160 9.91 27.83 -35.48
N TRP A 161 10.71 27.12 -36.27
CA TRP A 161 12.13 27.44 -36.48
C TRP A 161 12.33 28.82 -37.14
N ILE A 162 11.56 29.15 -38.18
CA ILE A 162 11.62 30.50 -38.80
C ILE A 162 11.27 31.58 -37.76
N ASN A 163 10.23 31.35 -36.96
CA ASN A 163 9.82 32.25 -35.90
C ASN A 163 10.87 32.40 -34.79
N LEU A 164 11.59 31.33 -34.48
CA LEU A 164 12.72 31.39 -33.58
C LEU A 164 13.80 32.34 -34.11
N TYR A 165 14.17 32.21 -35.38
CA TYR A 165 15.15 33.10 -36.02
C TYR A 165 14.67 34.56 -36.12
N LEU A 166 13.39 34.80 -36.38
CA LEU A 166 12.81 36.14 -36.39
C LEU A 166 12.99 36.86 -35.05
N ASN A 167 12.93 36.11 -33.94
CA ASN A 167 13.03 36.68 -32.60
C ASN A 167 14.45 36.59 -32.02
N ALA A 168 15.26 35.60 -32.41
CA ALA A 168 16.63 35.43 -31.92
C ALA A 168 17.64 36.38 -32.56
N LEU A 169 17.31 36.96 -33.72
CA LEU A 169 18.17 37.86 -34.48
C LEU A 169 17.48 39.22 -34.70
N ASP A 170 18.25 40.30 -34.62
CA ASP A 170 17.78 41.64 -34.97
C ASP A 170 17.56 41.81 -36.49
N ASP A 171 17.09 42.99 -36.90
CA ASP A 171 16.81 43.30 -38.32
C ASP A 171 18.07 43.31 -39.21
N ASN A 172 19.25 43.36 -38.62
CA ASN A 172 20.54 43.27 -39.31
C ASN A 172 21.14 41.85 -39.26
N GLY A 173 20.38 40.88 -38.75
CA GLY A 173 20.81 39.49 -38.61
C GLY A 173 21.79 39.22 -37.46
N GLN A 174 21.97 40.16 -36.53
CA GLN A 174 22.84 39.99 -35.37
C GLN A 174 22.12 39.26 -34.23
N PRO A 175 22.79 38.37 -33.47
CA PRO A 175 22.17 37.68 -32.34
C PRO A 175 21.71 38.63 -31.25
N VAL A 176 20.52 38.38 -30.71
CA VAL A 176 19.98 39.06 -29.54
C VAL A 176 20.28 38.20 -28.31
N TYR A 177 20.96 38.81 -27.34
CA TYR A 177 21.36 38.15 -26.10
C TYR A 177 20.44 38.54 -24.94
N ASP A 178 20.13 37.56 -24.10
CA ASP A 178 19.49 37.78 -22.80
C ASP A 178 20.52 38.17 -21.73
N GLU A 179 20.04 38.38 -20.49
CA GLU A 179 20.87 38.81 -19.36
C GLU A 179 21.92 37.78 -18.90
N GLU A 180 21.79 36.52 -19.31
CA GLU A 180 22.76 35.45 -19.03
C GLU A 180 23.73 35.24 -20.20
N GLY A 181 23.70 36.12 -21.20
CA GLY A 181 24.56 36.05 -22.38
C GLY A 181 24.19 34.92 -23.33
N LYS A 182 22.97 34.38 -23.27
CA LYS A 182 22.45 33.36 -24.18
C LYS A 182 21.47 33.96 -25.18
N THR A 183 21.31 33.32 -26.32
CA THR A 183 20.32 33.68 -27.33
C THR A 183 19.10 32.74 -27.22
N LEU A 184 17.98 33.10 -27.84
CA LEU A 184 16.85 32.19 -27.96
C LEU A 184 17.22 30.88 -28.70
N LEU A 185 18.22 30.91 -29.60
CA LEU A 185 18.72 29.71 -30.28
C LEU A 185 19.44 28.75 -29.32
N ASP A 186 20.01 29.27 -28.23
CA ASP A 186 20.61 28.43 -27.19
C ASP A 186 19.53 27.74 -26.32
N ARG A 187 18.37 28.41 -26.17
CA ARG A 187 17.32 27.99 -25.25
C ARG A 187 16.19 27.17 -25.87
N VAL A 188 15.86 27.34 -27.15
CA VAL A 188 14.67 26.71 -27.75
C VAL A 188 15.05 25.81 -28.91
N GLU A 189 14.40 24.66 -29.01
CA GLU A 189 14.44 23.77 -30.17
C GLU A 189 13.03 23.29 -30.53
N PHE A 190 12.80 22.99 -31.81
CA PHE A 190 11.54 22.45 -32.29
C PHE A 190 11.73 21.12 -33.01
N HIS A 191 10.89 20.14 -32.68
CA HIS A 191 10.99 18.77 -33.21
C HIS A 191 9.63 18.24 -33.63
N GLU A 192 9.62 17.45 -34.71
CA GLU A 192 8.46 16.65 -35.08
C GLU A 192 8.31 15.51 -34.08
N SER A 193 7.16 15.43 -33.43
CA SER A 193 6.91 14.44 -32.39
C SER A 193 5.42 14.14 -32.28
N ASP A 194 5.08 12.86 -32.21
CA ASP A 194 3.79 12.45 -31.69
C ASP A 194 3.85 12.53 -30.16
N LEU A 195 3.11 13.49 -29.59
CA LEU A 195 3.16 13.82 -28.16
C LEU A 195 4.62 13.97 -27.66
N LEU A 196 5.05 13.17 -26.67
CA LEU A 196 6.37 13.23 -26.04
C LEU A 196 7.35 12.16 -26.57
N ALA A 197 7.04 11.49 -27.67
CA ALA A 197 7.89 10.44 -28.26
C ALA A 197 9.35 10.90 -28.44
N TYR A 198 9.58 12.12 -28.95
CA TYR A 198 10.93 12.67 -29.12
C TYR A 198 11.71 12.71 -27.79
N CYS A 199 11.08 13.14 -26.70
CA CYS A 199 11.73 13.18 -25.39
C CYS A 199 12.03 11.77 -24.87
N ARG A 200 11.11 10.81 -25.06
CA ARG A 200 11.29 9.42 -24.65
C ARG A 200 12.43 8.74 -25.40
N ASP A 201 12.45 8.86 -26.71
CA ASP A 201 13.45 8.22 -27.59
C ASP A 201 14.86 8.77 -27.34
N ASN A 202 14.96 10.06 -27.02
CA ASN A 202 16.22 10.73 -26.71
C ASN A 202 16.57 10.75 -25.21
N ARG A 203 15.76 10.08 -24.36
CA ARG A 203 15.95 10.00 -22.89
C ARG A 203 16.09 11.37 -22.22
N ILE A 204 15.29 12.33 -22.66
CA ILE A 204 15.25 13.69 -22.11
C ILE A 204 14.35 13.71 -20.89
N GLU A 205 14.93 13.95 -19.72
CA GLU A 205 14.17 14.14 -18.48
C GLU A 205 13.70 15.59 -18.32
N LEU A 206 12.39 15.76 -18.12
CA LEU A 206 11.74 17.07 -18.08
C LEU A 206 11.44 17.50 -16.64
N GLU A 207 11.62 18.78 -16.34
CA GLU A 207 11.15 19.38 -15.08
C GLU A 207 9.79 20.05 -15.24
N ARG A 208 9.46 20.45 -16.47
CA ARG A 208 8.20 21.10 -16.82
C ARG A 208 7.68 20.53 -18.13
N ILE A 209 6.39 20.20 -18.14
CA ILE A 209 5.67 19.88 -19.36
C ILE A 209 4.52 20.86 -19.43
N VAL A 210 4.43 21.60 -20.52
CA VAL A 210 3.34 22.51 -20.80
C VAL A 210 2.67 22.05 -22.08
N GLY A 211 1.38 22.23 -22.25
CA GLY A 211 0.77 21.94 -23.55
C GLY A 211 -0.70 22.27 -23.63
N CYS A 212 -1.12 22.57 -24.85
CA CYS A 212 -2.53 22.55 -25.21
C CYS A 212 -2.84 21.18 -25.79
N ILE A 213 -3.60 20.36 -25.08
CA ILE A 213 -4.01 19.07 -25.64
C ILE A 213 -5.30 19.31 -26.44
N PRO A 214 -5.30 19.14 -27.77
CA PRO A 214 -6.50 19.34 -28.55
C PRO A 214 -7.54 18.28 -28.18
N GLN A 215 -8.72 18.74 -27.74
CA GLN A 215 -9.89 17.90 -27.60
C GLN A 215 -10.69 17.95 -28.89
N ILE A 216 -10.39 16.99 -29.77
CA ILE A 216 -11.03 16.72 -31.07
C ILE A 216 -10.72 17.78 -32.12
N LEU A 217 -9.88 17.42 -33.09
CA LEU A 217 -9.68 18.17 -34.35
C LEU A 217 -10.21 17.31 -35.50
N ASN A 218 -11.31 17.78 -36.09
CA ASN A 218 -11.89 17.35 -37.37
C ASN A 218 -12.46 15.90 -37.44
N PRO A 219 -13.79 15.71 -37.50
CA PRO A 219 -14.41 14.40 -37.71
C PRO A 219 -14.32 14.03 -39.20
N ASN A 220 -13.14 13.62 -39.66
CA ASN A 220 -13.07 12.87 -40.92
C ASN A 220 -13.59 11.44 -40.62
N PRO A 221 -14.67 10.95 -41.27
CA PRO A 221 -15.23 9.64 -40.99
C PRO A 221 -14.20 8.50 -41.14
N ASP A 222 -13.23 8.63 -42.06
CA ASP A 222 -12.18 7.62 -42.25
C ASP A 222 -11.15 7.61 -41.10
N ALA A 223 -10.88 8.77 -40.48
CA ALA A 223 -10.00 8.89 -39.30
C ALA A 223 -10.71 8.51 -37.99
N MET A 224 -12.03 8.67 -37.93
CA MET A 224 -12.85 8.25 -36.78
C MET A 224 -12.86 6.74 -36.55
N SER A 225 -12.54 5.92 -37.57
CA SER A 225 -12.38 4.47 -37.39
C SER A 225 -11.14 4.07 -36.58
N LYS A 226 -10.16 4.98 -36.43
CA LYS A 226 -8.94 4.76 -35.63
C LYS A 226 -8.86 5.57 -34.33
N MET A 227 -9.64 6.64 -34.18
CA MET A 227 -9.61 7.51 -33.00
C MET A 227 -11.02 7.84 -32.51
N ILE A 228 -11.58 6.96 -31.69
CA ILE A 228 -12.75 7.28 -30.87
C ILE A 228 -12.23 7.98 -29.60
N THR A 229 -12.31 9.31 -29.62
CA THR A 229 -12.56 10.22 -28.48
C THR A 229 -12.30 9.68 -27.07
N GLU A 230 -11.06 9.86 -26.58
CA GLU A 230 -10.60 9.99 -25.16
C GLU A 230 -9.06 9.80 -25.06
N ASN A 231 -8.44 9.08 -26.00
CA ASN A 231 -7.04 8.62 -25.86
C ASN A 231 -5.95 9.70 -25.88
N ALA A 232 -6.00 10.72 -26.73
CA ALA A 232 -4.84 11.64 -26.86
C ALA A 232 -4.53 12.46 -25.60
N SER A 233 -5.55 12.83 -24.82
CA SER A 233 -5.35 13.49 -23.52
C SER A 233 -4.88 12.54 -22.44
N GLU A 234 -5.26 11.27 -22.54
CA GLU A 234 -4.82 10.21 -21.65
C GLU A 234 -3.35 9.85 -21.92
N GLU A 235 -3.01 9.58 -23.17
CA GLU A 235 -1.67 9.28 -23.66
C GLU A 235 -0.69 10.42 -23.33
N ALA A 236 -1.07 11.69 -23.54
CA ALA A 236 -0.21 12.83 -23.20
C ALA A 236 0.16 12.90 -21.71
N VAL A 237 -0.78 12.53 -20.82
CA VAL A 237 -0.52 12.50 -19.37
C VAL A 237 0.34 11.29 -19.00
N GLU A 238 0.09 10.13 -19.61
CA GLU A 238 0.86 8.90 -19.39
C GLU A 238 2.31 9.03 -19.85
N GLU A 239 2.52 9.54 -21.06
CA GLU A 239 3.86 9.84 -21.54
C GLU A 239 4.52 10.90 -20.67
N GLY A 240 3.77 11.93 -20.25
CA GLY A 240 4.25 12.97 -19.34
C GLY A 240 4.79 12.40 -18.03
N ILE A 241 4.06 11.46 -17.43
CA ILE A 241 4.48 10.73 -16.23
C ILE A 241 5.79 9.97 -16.45
N SER A 242 6.03 9.43 -17.66
CA SER A 242 7.23 8.63 -17.96
C SER A 242 8.51 9.44 -18.12
N VAL A 243 8.42 10.72 -18.52
CA VAL A 243 9.59 11.58 -18.81
C VAL A 243 9.81 12.69 -17.78
N ILE A 244 8.82 12.96 -16.93
CA ILE A 244 8.91 14.03 -15.94
C ILE A 244 9.66 13.59 -14.67
N LYS A 245 10.51 14.47 -14.14
CA LYS A 245 11.21 14.23 -12.87
C LYS A 245 10.22 14.15 -11.70
N PRO A 246 10.56 13.47 -10.57
CA PRO A 246 9.66 13.28 -9.43
C PRO A 246 9.05 14.55 -8.80
N LEU A 247 9.70 15.72 -8.97
CA LEU A 247 9.23 17.03 -8.51
C LEU A 247 8.80 17.96 -9.67
N GLY A 248 8.66 17.41 -10.87
CA GLY A 248 8.24 18.17 -12.03
C GLY A 248 6.76 18.54 -11.99
N ILE A 249 6.40 19.48 -12.87
CA ILE A 249 5.05 20.03 -12.96
C ILE A 249 4.58 19.91 -14.40
N MET A 250 3.39 19.34 -14.59
CA MET A 250 2.69 19.36 -15.88
C MET A 250 1.62 20.44 -15.86
N ILE A 251 1.55 21.29 -16.87
CA ILE A 251 0.58 22.37 -16.98
C ILE A 251 -0.17 22.23 -18.31
N PHE A 252 -1.43 21.86 -18.24
CA PHE A 252 -2.23 21.57 -19.42
C PHE A 252 -3.40 22.53 -19.56
N ASN A 253 -3.59 23.03 -20.78
CA ASN A 253 -4.80 23.75 -21.16
C ASN A 253 -5.83 22.75 -21.71
N MET A 254 -7.00 22.70 -21.07
CA MET A 254 -8.01 21.67 -21.31
C MET A 254 -9.36 22.31 -21.63
N GLY A 255 -9.96 21.84 -22.72
CA GLY A 255 -11.36 22.13 -23.03
C GLY A 255 -12.27 21.60 -21.93
N GLY A 256 -13.22 22.42 -21.51
CA GLY A 256 -14.20 22.09 -20.46
C GLY A 256 -15.45 21.40 -20.98
N ARG A 257 -15.51 21.02 -22.27
CA ARG A 257 -16.69 20.38 -22.88
C ARG A 257 -17.09 19.09 -22.14
N PRO A 258 -16.16 18.18 -21.75
CA PRO A 258 -16.50 17.00 -20.94
C PRO A 258 -16.96 17.33 -19.51
N GLY A 259 -16.87 18.59 -19.09
CA GLY A 259 -17.16 19.04 -17.74
C GLY A 259 -15.94 19.03 -16.82
N GLN A 260 -15.92 20.00 -15.90
CA GLN A 260 -14.75 20.29 -15.07
C GLN A 260 -14.33 19.08 -14.21
N ASP A 261 -15.29 18.35 -13.67
CA ASP A 261 -15.00 17.20 -12.82
C ASP A 261 -14.45 16.02 -13.62
N VAL A 262 -14.86 15.85 -14.89
CA VAL A 262 -14.26 14.83 -15.77
C VAL A 262 -12.81 15.20 -16.08
N CYS A 263 -12.54 16.46 -16.43
CA CYS A 263 -11.19 16.92 -16.73
C CYS A 263 -10.23 16.81 -15.54
N LYS A 264 -10.69 17.09 -14.30
CA LYS A 264 -9.87 16.85 -13.10
C LYS A 264 -9.61 15.36 -12.87
N ARG A 265 -10.65 14.53 -13.01
CA ARG A 265 -10.55 13.07 -12.84
C ARG A 265 -9.52 12.43 -13.78
N LEU A 266 -9.33 12.96 -14.99
CA LEU A 266 -8.31 12.50 -15.95
C LEU A 266 -6.91 12.38 -15.32
N PHE A 267 -6.50 13.42 -14.59
CA PHE A 267 -5.19 13.50 -13.95
C PHE A 267 -5.19 12.83 -12.58
N GLU A 268 -6.24 13.01 -11.78
CA GLU A 268 -6.34 12.40 -10.45
C GLU A 268 -6.29 10.87 -10.52
N ARG A 269 -6.87 10.28 -11.57
CA ARG A 269 -6.78 8.85 -11.89
C ARG A 269 -5.35 8.36 -12.11
N ARG A 270 -4.42 9.23 -12.53
CA ARG A 270 -3.02 8.89 -12.81
C ARG A 270 -2.08 9.26 -11.66
N GLY A 271 -2.63 9.37 -10.44
CA GLY A 271 -1.84 9.65 -9.23
C GLY A 271 -1.36 11.09 -9.09
N LEU A 272 -1.91 11.99 -9.91
CA LEU A 272 -1.56 13.41 -9.89
C LEU A 272 -2.52 14.19 -8.99
N ARG A 273 -1.98 15.20 -8.31
CA ARG A 273 -2.74 16.28 -7.70
C ARG A 273 -2.98 17.36 -8.76
N VAL A 274 -4.23 17.82 -8.84
CA VAL A 274 -4.64 18.86 -9.79
C VAL A 274 -4.98 20.15 -9.06
N SER A 275 -4.46 21.26 -9.56
CA SER A 275 -4.84 22.61 -9.17
C SER A 275 -5.29 23.38 -10.40
N LYS A 276 -6.48 23.98 -10.36
CA LYS A 276 -6.95 24.85 -11.46
C LYS A 276 -6.31 26.23 -11.29
N LEU A 277 -5.43 26.60 -12.21
CA LEU A 277 -4.71 27.89 -12.19
C LEU A 277 -5.57 29.01 -12.77
N TRP A 278 -6.28 28.71 -13.85
CA TRP A 278 -7.08 29.67 -14.57
C TRP A 278 -8.25 28.99 -15.28
N GLN A 279 -9.31 29.77 -15.53
CA GLN A 279 -10.43 29.34 -16.36
C GLN A 279 -11.07 30.56 -17.02
N THR A 280 -11.40 30.44 -18.30
CA THR A 280 -12.26 31.39 -19.02
C THR A 280 -13.31 30.65 -19.84
N LYS A 281 -14.16 31.39 -20.57
CA LYS A 281 -15.05 30.83 -21.59
C LYS A 281 -14.62 31.37 -22.95
N ILE A 282 -14.61 30.49 -23.95
CA ILE A 282 -14.31 30.84 -25.33
C ILE A 282 -15.46 30.45 -26.24
N LEU A 283 -15.66 31.22 -27.31
CA LEU A 283 -16.67 30.89 -28.30
C LEU A 283 -16.30 29.59 -29.01
N GLN A 284 -17.30 28.74 -29.26
CA GLN A 284 -17.12 27.59 -30.13
C GLN A 284 -16.90 28.07 -31.56
N ALA A 285 -15.86 27.55 -32.22
CA ALA A 285 -15.61 27.85 -33.61
C ALA A 285 -16.81 27.40 -34.47
N ALA A 286 -17.21 28.25 -35.42
CA ALA A 286 -18.45 28.09 -36.18
C ALA A 286 -18.47 26.86 -37.10
N ASP A 287 -17.29 26.34 -37.42
CA ASP A 287 -17.03 25.16 -38.24
C ASP A 287 -16.94 23.85 -37.43
N THR A 288 -16.97 23.91 -36.10
CA THR A 288 -16.91 22.71 -35.26
C THR A 288 -18.27 22.03 -35.19
N ASP A 289 -18.41 20.84 -35.78
CA ASP A 289 -19.61 20.02 -35.59
C ASP A 289 -19.58 19.30 -34.23
N ILE A 290 -20.59 19.58 -33.40
CA ILE A 290 -20.78 18.94 -32.09
C ILE A 290 -21.86 17.84 -32.10
N SER A 291 -22.37 17.46 -33.28
CA SER A 291 -23.40 16.43 -33.44
C SER A 291 -23.01 15.08 -32.80
N ALA A 292 -21.74 14.70 -32.89
CA ALA A 292 -21.19 13.49 -32.26
C ALA A 292 -21.36 13.51 -30.73
N LEU A 293 -21.22 14.67 -30.09
CA LEU A 293 -21.40 14.80 -28.63
C LEU A 293 -22.88 14.63 -28.24
N VAL A 294 -23.80 15.09 -29.08
CA VAL A 294 -25.25 14.86 -28.89
C VAL A 294 -25.59 13.38 -28.95
N GLU A 295 -24.95 12.63 -29.85
CA GLU A 295 -25.12 11.19 -29.97
C GLU A 295 -24.59 10.45 -28.73
N ILE A 296 -23.44 10.88 -28.20
CA ILE A 296 -22.90 10.35 -26.94
C ILE A 296 -23.88 10.60 -25.78
N GLU A 297 -24.43 11.81 -25.62
CA GLU A 297 -25.43 12.10 -24.57
C GLU A 297 -26.73 11.30 -24.72
N LYS A 298 -27.03 10.79 -25.92
CA LYS A 298 -28.20 9.93 -26.15
C LYS A 298 -27.94 8.51 -25.68
N ASN A 299 -26.70 8.05 -25.79
CA ASN A 299 -26.29 6.66 -25.54
C ASN A 299 -25.56 6.48 -24.19
N SER A 300 -25.30 7.57 -23.45
CA SER A 300 -24.56 7.59 -22.18
C SER A 300 -25.24 8.49 -21.14
N PRO A 301 -25.12 8.19 -19.82
CA PRO A 301 -25.57 9.10 -18.76
C PRO A 301 -24.73 10.38 -18.64
N HIS A 302 -23.62 10.48 -19.37
CA HIS A 302 -22.76 11.66 -19.37
C HIS A 302 -23.45 12.89 -20.01
N ARG A 303 -23.16 14.08 -19.47
CA ARG A 303 -23.61 15.36 -20.02
C ARG A 303 -22.42 16.28 -20.24
N PHE A 304 -22.33 16.84 -21.44
CA PHE A 304 -21.31 17.83 -21.77
C PHE A 304 -21.72 19.21 -21.26
N GLU A 305 -20.73 20.09 -21.07
CA GLU A 305 -20.91 21.45 -20.55
C GLU A 305 -20.63 22.49 -21.64
N PHE A 306 -21.69 23.14 -22.12
CA PHE A 306 -21.64 24.31 -23.01
C PHE A 306 -22.36 25.50 -22.36
N PHE A 307 -22.25 26.70 -22.93
CA PHE A 307 -22.97 27.88 -22.47
C PHE A 307 -23.55 28.66 -23.65
N MET A 308 -24.67 29.35 -23.42
CA MET A 308 -25.26 30.27 -24.42
C MET A 308 -24.48 31.59 -24.42
N GLY A 309 -23.63 31.80 -25.43
CA GLY A 309 -22.71 32.94 -25.50
C GLY A 309 -21.66 32.95 -24.38
N LEU A 310 -20.88 34.03 -24.27
CA LEU A 310 -19.85 34.17 -23.22
C LEU A 310 -20.43 34.54 -21.84
N GLY A 311 -21.59 35.21 -21.80
CA GLY A 311 -22.25 35.66 -20.57
C GLY A 311 -23.21 34.66 -19.94
N GLY A 312 -23.37 33.45 -20.49
CA GLY A 312 -24.26 32.44 -19.92
C GLY A 312 -23.64 31.79 -18.68
N ASP A 313 -24.30 31.87 -17.52
CA ASP A 313 -23.73 31.37 -16.25
C ASP A 313 -24.02 29.90 -15.96
N GLN A 314 -25.08 29.35 -16.56
CA GLN A 314 -25.48 27.97 -16.36
C GLN A 314 -25.05 27.09 -17.55
N PRO A 315 -24.45 25.92 -17.29
CA PRO A 315 -24.10 25.00 -18.36
C PRO A 315 -25.36 24.39 -19.00
N ILE A 316 -25.33 24.22 -20.31
CA ILE A 316 -26.32 23.52 -21.12
C ILE A 316 -25.68 22.26 -21.73
N CYS A 317 -26.48 21.22 -21.93
CA CYS A 317 -26.03 19.97 -22.54
C CYS A 317 -25.74 20.13 -24.05
N ALA A 318 -25.00 19.18 -24.64
CA ALA A 318 -24.66 19.20 -26.06
C ALA A 318 -25.91 19.27 -26.94
N ARG A 319 -27.00 18.55 -26.58
CA ARG A 319 -28.26 18.60 -27.33
C ARG A 319 -28.85 20.01 -27.45
N THR A 320 -28.88 20.74 -26.33
CA THR A 320 -29.41 22.12 -26.28
C THR A 320 -28.46 23.08 -27.01
N ALA A 321 -27.15 22.91 -26.83
CA ALA A 321 -26.14 23.71 -27.50
C ALA A 321 -26.19 23.56 -29.03
N TRP A 322 -26.32 22.32 -29.51
CA TRP A 322 -26.44 22.01 -30.94
C TRP A 322 -27.71 22.61 -31.55
N ALA A 323 -28.86 22.48 -30.88
CA ALA A 323 -30.11 23.08 -31.33
C ALA A 323 -30.02 24.62 -31.38
N TYR A 324 -29.47 25.25 -30.36
CA TYR A 324 -29.28 26.70 -30.31
C TYR A 324 -28.33 27.19 -31.42
N GLY A 325 -27.21 26.48 -31.63
CA GLY A 325 -26.27 26.76 -32.71
C GLY A 325 -26.91 26.69 -34.10
N LYS A 326 -27.74 25.67 -34.36
CA LYS A 326 -28.48 25.53 -35.62
C LYS A 326 -29.47 26.67 -35.89
N THR A 327 -29.98 27.31 -34.84
CA THR A 327 -30.85 28.50 -34.95
C THR A 327 -30.08 29.83 -35.08
N GLY A 328 -28.75 29.80 -35.23
CA GLY A 328 -27.89 30.99 -35.34
C GLY A 328 -27.40 31.55 -34.00
N GLY A 329 -27.68 30.85 -32.89
CA GLY A 329 -27.17 31.20 -31.57
C GLY A 329 -25.67 30.92 -31.44
N ARG A 330 -24.94 31.76 -30.70
CA ARG A 330 -23.53 31.53 -30.39
C ARG A 330 -23.39 30.68 -29.13
N ILE A 331 -22.64 29.59 -29.18
CA ILE A 331 -22.33 28.77 -28.00
C ILE A 331 -20.87 28.98 -27.58
N SER A 332 -20.60 28.80 -26.29
CA SER A 332 -19.25 28.83 -25.72
C SER A 332 -19.00 27.60 -24.86
N HIS A 333 -17.75 27.35 -24.51
CA HIS A 333 -17.36 26.33 -23.54
C HIS A 333 -16.25 26.86 -22.62
N ALA A 334 -16.11 26.25 -21.45
CA ALA A 334 -15.04 26.63 -20.52
C ALA A 334 -13.68 26.16 -21.06
N LEU A 335 -12.62 26.91 -20.78
CA LEU A 335 -11.24 26.54 -21.05
C LEU A 335 -10.46 26.68 -19.75
N SER A 336 -9.89 25.58 -19.25
CA SER A 336 -9.24 25.53 -17.93
C SER A 336 -7.77 25.18 -18.06
N VAL A 337 -6.92 25.93 -17.35
CA VAL A 337 -5.49 25.63 -17.21
C VAL A 337 -5.27 24.91 -15.88
N TYR A 338 -4.81 23.67 -15.96
CA TYR A 338 -4.55 22.82 -14.80
C TYR A 338 -3.06 22.63 -14.57
N SER A 339 -2.63 22.79 -13.31
CA SER A 339 -1.35 22.34 -12.80
C SER A 339 -1.48 20.95 -12.22
N CYS A 340 -0.61 20.04 -12.64
CA CYS A 340 -0.59 18.65 -12.22
C CYS A 340 0.78 18.25 -11.67
N GLN A 341 0.82 17.60 -10.51
CA GLN A 341 2.04 17.15 -9.83
C GLN A 341 1.82 15.78 -9.19
N PHE A 342 2.86 14.96 -9.04
CA PHE A 342 2.74 13.72 -8.27
C PHE A 342 2.36 13.99 -6.81
N ARG A 343 1.52 13.12 -6.24
CA ARG A 343 1.24 13.13 -4.81
C ARG A 343 2.53 12.87 -4.03
N GLN A 344 2.90 13.82 -3.18
CA GLN A 344 4.07 13.69 -2.31
C GLN A 344 3.75 12.78 -1.11
N PRO A 345 4.74 12.10 -0.49
CA PRO A 345 4.54 11.26 0.70
C PRO A 345 3.73 11.94 1.81
N ASN A 346 3.94 13.24 2.04
CA ASN A 346 3.19 14.02 3.02
C ASN A 346 1.69 14.10 2.73
N GLN A 347 1.28 14.08 1.46
CA GLN A 347 -0.13 14.12 1.09
C GLN A 347 -0.80 12.76 1.32
N VAL A 348 -0.12 11.66 0.95
CA VAL A 348 -0.56 10.29 1.27
C VAL A 348 -0.76 10.14 2.78
N LYS A 349 0.20 10.67 3.56
CA LYS A 349 0.12 10.72 5.01
C LYS A 349 -1.13 11.47 5.50
N ILE A 350 -1.42 12.65 4.96
CA ILE A 350 -2.59 13.45 5.34
C ILE A 350 -3.91 12.69 5.07
N SER A 351 -4.03 12.06 3.89
CA SER A 351 -5.21 11.24 3.55
C SER A 351 -5.39 10.09 4.55
N PHE A 352 -4.31 9.38 4.87
CA PHE A 352 -4.35 8.32 5.86
C PHE A 352 -4.70 8.84 7.26
N LEU A 353 -4.11 9.96 7.70
CA LEU A 353 -4.42 10.55 9.00
C LEU A 353 -5.88 10.97 9.11
N ALA A 354 -6.48 11.52 8.04
CA ALA A 354 -7.90 11.84 8.02
C ALA A 354 -8.78 10.58 8.18
N TYR A 355 -8.41 9.48 7.50
CA TYR A 355 -9.07 8.20 7.66
C TYR A 355 -8.88 7.63 9.09
N LEU A 356 -7.66 7.59 9.60
CA LEU A 356 -7.34 7.09 10.93
C LEU A 356 -8.08 7.88 12.02
N ALA A 357 -8.13 9.21 11.92
CA ALA A 357 -8.90 10.05 12.83
C ALA A 357 -10.40 9.70 12.80
N SER A 358 -10.97 9.45 11.61
CA SER A 358 -12.35 9.02 11.46
C SER A 358 -12.60 7.67 12.13
N VAL A 359 -11.71 6.68 11.91
CA VAL A 359 -11.79 5.35 12.53
C VAL A 359 -11.73 5.44 14.05
N LEU A 360 -10.74 6.15 14.60
CA LEU A 360 -10.54 6.32 16.04
C LEU A 360 -11.68 7.10 16.70
N LYS A 361 -12.29 8.06 15.98
CA LYS A 361 -13.44 8.83 16.49
C LYS A 361 -14.73 8.03 16.50
N ARG A 362 -15.00 7.24 15.45
CA ARG A 362 -16.26 6.49 15.29
C ARG A 362 -16.27 5.16 16.06
N SER A 363 -15.13 4.49 16.14
CA SER A 363 -15.04 3.14 16.69
C SER A 363 -14.65 3.22 18.16
N THR A 364 -15.36 2.51 19.03
CA THR A 364 -15.00 2.37 20.45
C THR A 364 -13.92 1.30 20.65
N PHE A 365 -13.78 0.33 19.75
CA PHE A 365 -12.81 -0.78 19.76
C PHE A 365 -12.29 -1.06 18.34
N PHE A 366 -11.27 -1.92 18.18
CA PHE A 366 -10.89 -2.45 16.85
C PHE A 366 -11.68 -3.73 16.55
N PRO A 367 -12.27 -3.85 15.34
CA PRO A 367 -13.04 -5.03 14.98
C PRO A 367 -12.16 -6.28 14.95
N TYR A 368 -12.77 -7.44 15.20
CA TYR A 368 -12.11 -8.72 14.98
C TYR A 368 -11.69 -8.84 13.50
N GLU A 369 -10.45 -9.23 13.29
CA GLU A 369 -9.92 -9.55 11.97
C GLU A 369 -9.53 -11.03 11.93
N PRO A 370 -9.93 -11.77 10.88
CA PRO A 370 -9.44 -13.12 10.68
C PRO A 370 -7.90 -13.12 10.61
N PRO A 371 -7.22 -14.16 11.13
CA PRO A 371 -5.76 -14.24 11.13
C PRO A 371 -5.14 -14.13 9.73
N ALA A 372 -5.84 -14.58 8.69
CA ALA A 372 -5.43 -14.42 7.29
C ALA A 372 -5.55 -12.98 6.74
N GLY A 373 -5.86 -12.00 7.58
CA GLY A 373 -6.13 -10.62 7.23
C GLY A 373 -7.62 -10.30 7.07
N SER A 374 -7.96 -9.04 7.32
CA SER A 374 -9.33 -8.54 7.20
C SER A 374 -9.87 -8.78 5.79
N ARG A 375 -11.11 -9.26 5.72
CA ARG A 375 -11.76 -9.53 4.44
C ARG A 375 -11.84 -8.27 3.57
N ARG A 376 -12.04 -7.10 4.19
CA ARG A 376 -12.03 -5.80 3.50
C ARG A 376 -10.68 -5.55 2.82
N PHE A 377 -9.57 -5.75 3.51
CA PHE A 377 -8.25 -5.54 2.93
C PHE A 377 -7.93 -6.55 1.82
N ARG A 378 -8.27 -7.83 2.02
CA ARG A 378 -8.15 -8.85 0.97
C ARG A 378 -8.98 -8.55 -0.27
N ASN A 379 -10.21 -8.05 -0.10
CA ASN A 379 -11.06 -7.60 -1.20
C ASN A 379 -10.46 -6.40 -1.96
N LEU A 380 -9.79 -5.48 -1.26
CA LEU A 380 -9.09 -4.37 -1.90
C LEU A 380 -7.88 -4.85 -2.72
N ILE A 381 -7.11 -5.82 -2.22
CA ILE A 381 -6.02 -6.45 -2.97
C ILE A 381 -6.57 -7.16 -4.21
N ALA A 382 -7.59 -8.01 -4.05
CA ALA A 382 -8.21 -8.72 -5.16
C ALA A 382 -8.82 -7.76 -6.19
N GLY A 383 -9.49 -6.71 -5.72
CA GLY A 383 -10.02 -5.64 -6.58
C GLY A 383 -8.92 -4.94 -7.37
N PHE A 384 -7.77 -4.65 -6.75
CA PHE A 384 -6.63 -4.05 -7.43
C PHE A 384 -6.07 -4.98 -8.50
N MET A 385 -5.86 -6.25 -8.18
CA MET A 385 -5.39 -7.26 -9.14
C MET A 385 -6.35 -7.42 -10.32
N LYS A 386 -7.66 -7.39 -10.06
CA LYS A 386 -8.68 -7.45 -11.11
C LYS A 386 -8.69 -6.21 -11.99
N THR A 387 -8.57 -5.02 -11.39
CA THR A 387 -8.74 -3.74 -12.10
C THR A 387 -7.50 -3.33 -12.88
N TYR A 388 -6.31 -3.51 -12.31
CA TYR A 388 -5.05 -3.02 -12.89
C TYR A 388 -4.22 -4.10 -13.57
N HIS A 389 -4.48 -5.37 -13.28
CA HIS A 389 -3.73 -6.49 -13.85
C HIS A 389 -4.62 -7.52 -14.56
N HIS A 390 -5.95 -7.31 -14.60
CA HIS A 390 -6.93 -8.22 -15.20
C HIS A 390 -6.86 -9.66 -14.65
N ILE A 391 -6.49 -9.81 -13.37
CA ILE A 391 -6.41 -11.10 -12.70
C ILE A 391 -7.72 -11.31 -11.89
N PRO A 392 -8.59 -12.27 -12.26
CA PRO A 392 -9.88 -12.50 -11.60
C PRO A 392 -9.75 -13.21 -10.24
N LEU A 393 -9.09 -12.58 -9.28
CA LEU A 393 -8.98 -13.06 -7.90
C LEU A 393 -10.18 -12.63 -7.04
N ASN A 394 -10.39 -13.35 -5.94
CA ASN A 394 -11.27 -12.97 -4.84
C ASN A 394 -10.51 -13.00 -3.49
N SER A 395 -11.20 -12.72 -2.38
CA SER A 395 -10.58 -12.69 -1.05
C SER A 395 -9.99 -14.04 -0.60
N ASP A 396 -10.49 -15.15 -1.14
CA ASP A 396 -10.09 -16.50 -0.77
C ASP A 396 -8.87 -16.98 -1.57
N ASN A 397 -8.33 -16.12 -2.44
CA ASN A 397 -7.04 -16.33 -3.09
C ASN A 397 -5.89 -15.57 -2.41
N VAL A 398 -6.18 -14.70 -1.43
CA VAL A 398 -5.21 -13.77 -0.84
C VAL A 398 -5.06 -14.03 0.64
N ILE A 399 -3.84 -14.28 1.12
CA ILE A 399 -3.52 -14.47 2.55
C ILE A 399 -2.58 -13.36 2.98
N VAL A 400 -2.88 -12.67 4.08
CA VAL A 400 -2.08 -11.55 4.58
C VAL A 400 -1.11 -12.04 5.65
N PHE A 401 0.10 -11.50 5.63
CA PHE A 401 1.17 -11.76 6.58
C PHE A 401 1.74 -10.44 7.12
N PRO A 402 2.28 -10.43 8.36
CA PRO A 402 2.96 -9.26 8.92
C PRO A 402 4.12 -8.76 8.06
N SER A 403 4.90 -9.66 7.47
CA SER A 403 6.04 -9.33 6.62
C SER A 403 6.28 -10.40 5.56
N ARG A 404 7.12 -10.08 4.57
CA ARG A 404 7.55 -11.03 3.54
C ARG A 404 8.28 -12.21 4.15
N ASP A 405 9.18 -11.95 5.10
CA ASP A 405 9.99 -12.99 5.74
C ASP A 405 9.12 -13.96 6.54
N VAL A 406 8.09 -13.45 7.21
CA VAL A 406 7.10 -14.26 7.94
C VAL A 406 6.30 -15.14 6.98
N ALA A 407 5.91 -14.63 5.80
CA ALA A 407 5.22 -15.43 4.79
C ALA A 407 6.07 -16.61 4.30
N ILE A 408 7.36 -16.38 4.06
CA ILE A 408 8.33 -17.41 3.66
C ILE A 408 8.51 -18.44 4.78
N GLU A 409 8.69 -18.01 6.02
CA GLU A 409 8.85 -18.95 7.14
C GLU A 409 7.60 -19.81 7.34
N ASN A 410 6.40 -19.21 7.32
CA ASN A 410 5.14 -19.94 7.45
C ASN A 410 4.99 -21.03 6.39
N ALA A 411 5.34 -20.72 5.13
CA ALA A 411 5.37 -21.72 4.06
C ALA A 411 6.36 -22.86 4.37
N LEU A 412 7.63 -22.53 4.67
CA LEU A 412 8.65 -23.54 4.95
C LEU A 412 8.29 -24.44 6.15
N ARG A 413 7.68 -23.89 7.20
CA ARG A 413 7.23 -24.67 8.37
C ARG A 413 6.08 -25.60 8.05
N CYS A 414 5.10 -25.13 7.28
CA CYS A 414 3.93 -25.91 6.89
C CYS A 414 4.32 -27.19 6.11
N PHE A 415 5.26 -27.07 5.17
CA PHE A 415 5.75 -28.22 4.40
C PHE A 415 6.88 -29.00 5.11
N SER A 416 7.69 -28.34 5.96
CA SER A 416 8.88 -28.92 6.61
C SER A 416 9.75 -29.78 5.65
N PRO A 417 10.21 -29.22 4.52
CA PRO A 417 10.96 -29.97 3.51
C PRO A 417 12.30 -30.48 4.06
N GLN A 418 12.73 -31.66 3.62
CA GLN A 418 14.08 -32.17 3.88
C GLN A 418 15.14 -31.35 3.14
N LEU A 419 14.81 -30.93 1.91
CA LEU A 419 15.62 -30.05 1.11
C LEU A 419 14.76 -28.95 0.50
N ALA A 420 15.14 -27.71 0.77
CA ALA A 420 14.57 -26.54 0.13
C ALA A 420 15.67 -25.61 -0.35
N ILE A 421 15.44 -24.99 -1.50
CA ILE A 421 16.29 -23.94 -2.04
C ILE A 421 15.62 -22.60 -1.76
N VAL A 422 16.35 -21.67 -1.17
CA VAL A 422 15.89 -20.31 -0.92
C VAL A 422 16.86 -19.34 -1.57
N ASP A 423 16.36 -18.42 -2.40
CA ASP A 423 17.16 -17.34 -3.00
C ASP A 423 17.94 -16.57 -1.93
N GLU A 424 19.24 -16.36 -2.16
CA GLU A 424 20.16 -15.69 -1.24
C GLU A 424 19.65 -14.33 -0.73
N HIS A 425 18.96 -13.58 -1.59
CA HIS A 425 18.41 -12.27 -1.25
C HIS A 425 17.21 -12.36 -0.30
N LEU A 426 16.50 -13.48 -0.31
CA LEU A 426 15.40 -13.80 0.59
C LEU A 426 15.88 -14.57 1.82
N SER A 427 17.05 -15.22 1.73
CA SER A 427 17.58 -16.14 2.73
C SER A 427 18.43 -15.49 3.81
N ARG A 428 18.44 -14.15 3.95
CA ARG A 428 19.37 -13.44 4.88
C ARG A 428 19.35 -13.97 6.32
N HIS A 429 18.35 -14.78 6.70
CA HIS A 429 18.26 -15.41 8.01
C HIS A 429 17.89 -16.92 8.01
N THR A 430 17.68 -17.61 6.88
CA THR A 430 17.19 -19.01 6.85
C THR A 430 18.29 -20.06 6.63
N TYR A 431 18.26 -21.15 7.42
CA TYR A 431 19.22 -22.28 7.43
C TYR A 431 19.10 -23.27 6.26
N GLN A 432 18.88 -22.79 5.04
CA GLN A 432 18.68 -23.68 3.87
C GLN A 432 19.67 -23.36 2.74
N SER A 433 19.82 -24.30 1.80
CA SER A 433 20.74 -24.12 0.66
C SER A 433 20.37 -22.85 -0.11
N SER A 434 21.28 -21.88 -0.06
CA SER A 434 21.14 -20.60 -0.78
C SER A 434 21.16 -20.85 -2.29
N GLY A 435 20.21 -20.24 -3.00
CA GLY A 435 20.05 -20.33 -4.45
C GLY A 435 20.28 -18.99 -5.15
N PRO A 436 20.68 -19.02 -6.44
CA PRO A 436 20.84 -17.80 -7.23
C PRO A 436 19.48 -17.21 -7.63
N ARG A 437 19.41 -15.88 -7.75
CA ARG A 437 18.19 -15.17 -8.18
C ARG A 437 17.88 -15.27 -9.68
N GLN A 438 18.89 -15.59 -10.50
CA GLN A 438 18.72 -15.72 -11.95
C GLN A 438 18.03 -17.04 -12.29
N SER A 439 16.97 -16.96 -13.10
CA SER A 439 16.09 -18.11 -13.37
C SER A 439 16.80 -19.31 -13.97
N ASP A 440 17.70 -19.11 -14.95
CA ASP A 440 18.45 -20.20 -15.59
C ASP A 440 19.31 -21.00 -14.60
N LEU A 441 20.03 -20.30 -13.71
CA LEU A 441 20.87 -20.93 -12.69
C LEU A 441 20.01 -21.63 -11.63
N MET A 442 18.88 -21.04 -11.25
CA MET A 442 17.93 -21.66 -10.33
C MET A 442 17.34 -22.94 -10.93
N ILE A 443 16.97 -22.93 -12.21
CA ILE A 443 16.49 -24.11 -12.95
C ILE A 443 17.54 -25.22 -12.96
N GLU A 444 18.81 -24.90 -13.25
CA GLU A 444 19.89 -25.88 -13.17
C GLU A 444 20.02 -26.48 -11.77
N LEU A 445 19.94 -25.64 -10.75
CA LEU A 445 20.07 -26.04 -9.36
C LEU A 445 18.91 -26.95 -8.94
N ILE A 446 17.67 -26.61 -9.33
CA ILE A 446 16.47 -27.43 -9.12
C ILE A 446 16.64 -28.81 -9.77
N LYS A 447 17.09 -28.86 -11.03
CA LYS A 447 17.31 -30.12 -11.75
C LYS A 447 18.39 -31.01 -11.10
N LYS A 448 19.44 -30.39 -10.55
CA LYS A 448 20.56 -31.09 -9.89
C LYS A 448 20.20 -31.58 -8.49
N LEU A 449 19.60 -30.70 -7.67
CA LEU A 449 19.35 -30.95 -6.24
C LEU A 449 17.99 -31.63 -5.99
N LYS A 450 17.04 -31.49 -6.90
CA LYS A 450 15.66 -32.01 -6.79
C LYS A 450 15.01 -31.66 -5.45
N PRO A 451 14.94 -30.36 -5.09
CA PRO A 451 14.38 -29.93 -3.82
C PRO A 451 12.87 -30.22 -3.74
N GLN A 452 12.32 -30.28 -2.52
CA GLN A 452 10.88 -30.42 -2.34
C GLN A 452 10.17 -29.06 -2.39
N VAL A 453 10.83 -28.00 -1.95
CA VAL A 453 10.34 -26.62 -1.96
C VAL A 453 11.40 -25.68 -2.53
N VAL A 454 10.96 -24.73 -3.35
CA VAL A 454 11.79 -23.65 -3.90
C VAL A 454 11.16 -22.33 -3.49
N VAL A 455 11.93 -21.43 -2.90
CA VAL A 455 11.55 -20.05 -2.63
C VAL A 455 12.50 -19.14 -3.39
N THR A 456 12.01 -18.40 -4.38
CA THR A 456 12.89 -17.60 -5.24
C THR A 456 12.26 -16.27 -5.65
N GLY A 457 13.10 -15.24 -5.80
CA GLY A 457 12.71 -14.03 -6.51
C GLY A 457 12.95 -14.17 -8.02
N MET A 458 12.79 -13.06 -8.74
CA MET A 458 13.21 -12.92 -10.13
C MET A 458 14.21 -11.77 -10.29
N ALA A 459 15.15 -11.89 -11.22
CA ALA A 459 15.98 -10.77 -11.64
C ALA A 459 15.15 -9.70 -12.38
N HIS A 460 15.55 -8.44 -12.30
CA HIS A 460 14.75 -7.31 -12.81
C HIS A 460 14.42 -7.40 -14.31
N PHE A 461 15.37 -7.84 -15.13
CA PHE A 461 15.15 -8.00 -16.58
C PHE A 461 14.26 -9.21 -16.93
N GLU A 462 14.28 -10.26 -16.10
CA GLU A 462 13.45 -11.46 -16.30
C GLU A 462 12.00 -11.20 -15.90
N ALA A 463 11.78 -10.32 -14.91
CA ALA A 463 10.46 -10.00 -14.36
C ALA A 463 9.53 -9.26 -15.34
N ILE A 464 10.01 -8.82 -16.51
CA ILE A 464 9.22 -8.06 -17.49
C ILE A 464 8.33 -8.97 -18.35
N THR A 465 8.79 -10.21 -18.62
CA THR A 465 8.10 -11.18 -19.49
C THR A 465 7.76 -12.47 -18.72
N SER A 466 6.76 -13.21 -19.18
CA SER A 466 6.30 -14.43 -18.50
C SER A 466 7.20 -15.66 -18.72
N SER A 467 8.18 -15.59 -19.63
CA SER A 467 9.00 -16.74 -20.06
C SER A 467 9.78 -17.40 -18.91
N ALA A 468 10.56 -16.63 -18.17
CA ALA A 468 11.33 -17.14 -17.04
C ALA A 468 10.44 -17.77 -15.95
N PHE A 469 9.28 -17.17 -15.70
CA PHE A 469 8.32 -17.71 -14.74
C PHE A 469 7.72 -19.03 -15.22
N GLN A 470 7.33 -19.14 -16.50
CA GLN A 470 6.83 -20.39 -17.08
C GLN A 470 7.88 -21.52 -17.00
N HIS A 471 9.13 -21.24 -17.35
CA HIS A 471 10.21 -22.23 -17.26
C HIS A 471 10.45 -22.72 -15.82
N LEU A 472 10.33 -21.83 -14.82
CA LEU A 472 10.39 -22.20 -13.41
C LEU A 472 9.20 -23.07 -13.00
N LEU A 473 7.97 -22.72 -13.42
CA LEU A 473 6.77 -23.51 -13.18
C LEU A 473 6.89 -24.92 -13.79
N ASP A 474 7.35 -25.01 -15.03
CA ASP A 474 7.49 -26.28 -15.75
C ASP A 474 8.57 -27.16 -15.11
N THR A 475 9.74 -26.59 -14.83
CA THR A 475 10.84 -27.33 -14.19
C THR A 475 10.43 -27.85 -12.80
N THR A 476 9.77 -27.02 -12.00
CA THR A 476 9.32 -27.45 -10.66
C THR A 476 8.22 -28.50 -10.74
N ARG A 477 7.32 -28.40 -11.73
CA ARG A 477 6.30 -29.43 -12.00
C ARG A 477 6.94 -30.76 -12.41
N GLU A 478 7.93 -30.75 -13.29
CA GLU A 478 8.66 -31.94 -13.75
C GLU A 478 9.39 -32.67 -12.60
N ILE A 479 9.98 -31.90 -11.68
CA ILE A 479 10.71 -32.44 -10.53
C ILE A 479 9.78 -32.86 -9.38
N GLY A 480 8.56 -32.31 -9.31
CA GLY A 480 7.64 -32.50 -8.18
C GLY A 480 7.90 -31.53 -7.02
N SER A 481 8.56 -30.41 -7.28
CA SER A 481 8.83 -29.34 -6.30
C SER A 481 7.65 -28.37 -6.21
N ARG A 482 7.38 -27.83 -5.02
CA ARG A 482 6.54 -26.65 -4.84
C ARG A 482 7.37 -25.37 -4.99
N ILE A 483 6.78 -24.30 -5.54
CA ILE A 483 7.45 -23.02 -5.74
C ILE A 483 6.69 -21.87 -5.05
N PHE A 484 7.42 -21.07 -4.29
CA PHE A 484 6.98 -19.80 -3.72
C PHE A 484 7.78 -18.69 -4.38
N LEU A 485 7.13 -17.95 -5.29
CA LEU A 485 7.81 -16.92 -6.07
C LEU A 485 7.59 -15.55 -5.43
N ASP A 486 8.68 -14.89 -5.03
CA ASP A 486 8.65 -13.51 -4.54
C ASP A 486 8.69 -12.50 -5.70
N ILE A 487 7.67 -11.66 -5.80
CA ILE A 487 7.63 -10.53 -6.73
C ILE A 487 7.68 -9.18 -6.00
N SER A 488 8.02 -9.16 -4.72
CA SER A 488 7.95 -7.97 -3.86
C SER A 488 8.71 -6.77 -4.44
N ASP A 489 9.91 -7.00 -4.97
CA ASP A 489 10.74 -5.95 -5.58
C ASP A 489 10.13 -5.38 -6.87
N HIS A 490 9.30 -6.18 -7.56
CA HIS A 490 8.67 -5.87 -8.85
C HIS A 490 7.18 -5.56 -8.74
N PHE A 491 6.64 -5.52 -7.51
CA PHE A 491 5.25 -5.15 -7.26
C PHE A 491 5.14 -3.64 -7.03
N GLU A 492 4.17 -3.00 -7.69
CA GLU A 492 4.00 -1.55 -7.66
C GLU A 492 2.54 -1.17 -7.42
N LEU A 493 2.30 -0.43 -6.33
CA LEU A 493 1.02 0.20 -6.06
C LEU A 493 0.90 1.51 -6.85
N SER A 494 0.52 1.38 -8.12
CA SER A 494 0.39 2.48 -9.06
C SER A 494 -0.91 2.35 -9.85
N SER A 495 -1.43 3.49 -10.32
CA SER A 495 -2.52 3.52 -11.30
C SER A 495 -2.06 3.18 -12.72
N LEU A 496 -0.75 3.19 -12.96
CA LEU A 496 -0.08 2.76 -14.19
C LEU A 496 1.07 1.83 -13.78
N PRO A 497 0.78 0.61 -13.32
CA PRO A 497 1.83 -0.29 -12.87
C PRO A 497 2.71 -0.72 -14.04
N SER A 498 4.00 -0.87 -13.77
CA SER A 498 4.94 -1.38 -14.77
C SER A 498 4.61 -2.81 -15.20
N SER A 499 5.11 -3.20 -16.38
CA SER A 499 4.93 -4.55 -16.91
C SER A 499 5.58 -5.59 -15.99
N ASN A 500 4.78 -6.51 -15.46
CA ASN A 500 5.25 -7.66 -14.68
C ASN A 500 4.82 -8.97 -15.36
N GLY A 501 5.80 -9.79 -15.72
CA GLY A 501 5.64 -11.05 -16.44
C GLY A 501 4.85 -12.11 -15.68
N VAL A 502 4.96 -12.13 -14.35
CA VAL A 502 4.20 -13.04 -13.48
C VAL A 502 2.73 -12.64 -13.45
N LEU A 503 2.45 -11.34 -13.26
CA LEU A 503 1.07 -10.83 -13.28
C LEU A 503 0.43 -10.97 -14.67
N LYS A 504 1.20 -10.76 -15.75
CA LYS A 504 0.76 -11.03 -17.13
C LYS A 504 0.41 -12.50 -17.36
N TYR A 505 1.20 -13.43 -16.80
CA TYR A 505 0.85 -14.84 -16.86
C TYR A 505 -0.48 -15.12 -16.17
N LEU A 506 -0.68 -14.58 -14.96
CA LEU A 506 -1.90 -14.76 -14.15
C LEU A 506 -3.17 -14.12 -14.75
N ALA A 507 -3.01 -13.12 -15.61
CA ALA A 507 -4.12 -12.55 -16.36
C ALA A 507 -4.70 -13.57 -17.37
N GLY A 508 -3.82 -14.32 -18.05
CA GLY A 508 -4.21 -15.31 -19.07
C GLY A 508 -4.36 -16.75 -18.57
N ASN A 509 -3.78 -17.09 -17.41
CA ASN A 509 -3.70 -18.47 -16.92
C ASN A 509 -4.00 -18.54 -15.41
N PRO A 510 -4.65 -19.61 -14.93
CA PRO A 510 -4.73 -19.88 -13.49
C PRO A 510 -3.34 -20.20 -12.92
N LEU A 511 -3.08 -19.79 -11.68
CA LEU A 511 -1.87 -20.19 -10.98
C LEU A 511 -1.87 -21.72 -10.72
N PRO A 512 -0.82 -22.47 -11.11
CA PRO A 512 -0.77 -23.91 -10.87
C PRO A 512 -0.81 -24.28 -9.38
N PRO A 513 -1.38 -25.46 -9.01
CA PRO A 513 -1.51 -25.90 -7.61
C PRO A 513 -0.20 -26.03 -6.80
N HIS A 514 0.94 -26.11 -7.49
CA HIS A 514 2.26 -26.23 -6.86
C HIS A 514 2.94 -24.88 -6.64
N ALA A 515 2.31 -23.79 -7.07
CA ALA A 515 2.87 -22.46 -7.05
C ALA A 515 2.06 -21.51 -6.15
N ALA A 516 2.77 -20.60 -5.47
CA ALA A 516 2.20 -19.46 -4.76
C ALA A 516 3.06 -18.22 -5.01
N ILE A 517 2.44 -17.04 -5.05
CA ILE A 517 3.13 -15.77 -5.31
C ILE A 517 3.18 -14.95 -4.04
N ILE A 518 4.35 -14.45 -3.65
CA ILE A 518 4.57 -13.59 -2.49
C ILE A 518 4.71 -12.14 -2.96
N CYS A 519 3.95 -11.25 -2.32
CA CYS A 519 3.92 -9.82 -2.58
C CYS A 519 4.09 -9.04 -1.28
N GLY A 520 5.31 -8.60 -0.98
CA GLY A 520 5.64 -7.66 0.09
C GLY A 520 5.44 -6.21 -0.35
N LEU A 521 4.80 -5.40 0.48
CA LEU A 521 4.59 -3.97 0.23
C LEU A 521 5.80 -3.14 0.68
N LEU A 522 6.95 -3.36 0.03
CA LEU A 522 8.26 -2.88 0.50
C LEU A 522 8.58 -1.42 0.13
N LYS A 523 7.85 -0.82 -0.82
CA LYS A 523 8.18 0.49 -1.41
C LYS A 523 7.56 1.69 -0.65
N ASN A 524 7.27 1.53 0.63
CA ASN A 524 6.62 2.58 1.44
C ASN A 524 7.58 3.71 1.78
N LYS A 525 7.33 4.90 1.22
CA LYS A 525 8.13 6.11 1.48
C LYS A 525 7.61 6.98 2.63
N VAL A 526 6.41 6.69 3.16
CA VAL A 526 5.80 7.46 4.26
C VAL A 526 6.21 6.86 5.61
N TYR A 527 6.10 5.54 5.73
CA TYR A 527 6.45 4.76 6.91
C TYR A 527 7.35 3.61 6.46
N SER A 528 8.66 3.85 6.39
CA SER A 528 9.61 2.96 5.71
C SER A 528 9.80 1.60 6.35
N ASP A 529 9.54 1.49 7.65
CA ASP A 529 9.61 0.24 8.41
C ASP A 529 8.22 -0.41 8.60
N LEU A 530 7.15 0.14 8.02
CA LEU A 530 5.81 -0.43 8.06
C LEU A 530 5.67 -1.49 6.96
N GLU A 531 5.77 -2.75 7.34
CA GLU A 531 5.65 -3.87 6.41
C GLU A 531 4.26 -4.53 6.50
N VAL A 532 3.78 -4.99 5.34
CA VAL A 532 2.70 -5.97 5.17
C VAL A 532 3.06 -6.77 3.93
N ALA A 533 2.84 -8.08 3.97
CA ALA A 533 2.93 -8.93 2.79
C ALA A 533 1.61 -9.67 2.56
N PHE A 534 1.39 -10.13 1.35
CA PHE A 534 0.33 -11.06 1.05
C PHE A 534 0.82 -12.13 0.09
N MET A 535 0.18 -13.31 0.15
CA MET A 535 0.44 -14.42 -0.75
C MET A 535 -0.80 -14.70 -1.60
N ILE A 536 -0.59 -14.97 -2.89
CA ILE A 536 -1.64 -15.37 -3.83
C ILE A 536 -1.52 -16.88 -4.05
N SER A 537 -2.62 -17.59 -3.83
CA SER A 537 -2.78 -18.99 -4.21
C SER A 537 -4.19 -19.23 -4.75
N GLU A 538 -4.29 -19.94 -5.87
CA GLU A 538 -5.57 -20.39 -6.44
C GLU A 538 -5.90 -21.83 -6.02
N GLU A 539 -5.12 -22.40 -5.10
CA GLU A 539 -5.31 -23.74 -4.54
C GLU A 539 -5.89 -23.63 -3.12
N GLU A 540 -7.09 -24.18 -2.93
CA GLU A 540 -7.90 -23.99 -1.72
C GLU A 540 -7.27 -24.65 -0.47
N THR A 541 -6.57 -25.78 -0.63
CA THR A 541 -5.97 -26.49 0.52
C THR A 541 -4.77 -25.74 1.10
N ILE A 542 -3.95 -25.12 0.27
CA ILE A 542 -2.83 -24.23 0.60
C ILE A 542 -3.39 -22.98 1.25
N PHE A 543 -4.43 -22.38 0.67
CA PHE A 543 -5.07 -21.20 1.27
C PHE A 543 -5.53 -21.49 2.70
N LYS A 544 -6.27 -22.57 2.91
CA LYS A 544 -6.76 -22.97 4.24
C LYS A 544 -5.63 -23.30 5.20
N ALA A 545 -4.63 -24.06 4.75
CA ALA A 545 -3.50 -24.47 5.59
C ALA A 545 -2.66 -23.27 6.03
N LEU A 546 -2.30 -22.38 5.11
CA LEU A 546 -1.51 -21.18 5.42
C LEU A 546 -2.30 -20.20 6.29
N SER A 547 -3.59 -19.98 6.01
CA SER A 547 -4.46 -19.12 6.84
C SER A 547 -4.47 -19.59 8.31
N LYS A 548 -4.63 -20.90 8.53
CA LYS A 548 -4.53 -21.51 9.87
C LYS A 548 -3.13 -21.42 10.47
N THR A 549 -2.10 -21.51 9.64
CA THR A 549 -0.70 -21.40 10.09
C THR A 549 -0.40 -19.99 10.60
N VAL A 550 -0.94 -18.95 9.97
CA VAL A 550 -0.80 -17.56 10.44
C VAL A 550 -1.39 -17.40 11.85
N GLU A 551 -2.59 -17.92 12.10
CA GLU A 551 -3.18 -17.92 13.45
C GLU A 551 -2.28 -18.64 14.46
N LEU A 552 -1.76 -19.79 14.07
CA LEU A 552 -0.98 -20.67 14.93
C LEU A 552 0.42 -20.15 15.24
N LEU A 553 1.04 -19.41 14.32
CA LEU A 553 2.42 -18.96 14.45
C LEU A 553 2.57 -17.46 14.73
N GLU A 554 1.68 -16.63 14.19
CA GLU A 554 1.73 -15.17 14.28
C GLU A 554 0.63 -14.60 15.17
N GLY A 555 -0.45 -15.36 15.37
CA GLY A 555 -1.63 -14.95 16.13
C GLY A 555 -2.57 -14.15 15.26
N ASN A 556 -2.19 -12.92 14.92
CA ASN A 556 -3.00 -12.01 14.09
C ASN A 556 -2.13 -11.11 13.23
N THR A 557 -2.72 -10.57 12.16
CA THR A 557 -2.12 -9.51 11.35
C THR A 557 -2.39 -8.13 11.95
N ALA A 558 -1.44 -7.19 11.86
CA ALA A 558 -1.58 -5.85 12.42
C ALA A 558 -2.71 -5.04 11.74
N PRO A 559 -3.79 -4.65 12.46
CA PRO A 559 -4.94 -3.99 11.85
C PRO A 559 -4.63 -2.61 11.26
N ILE A 560 -3.82 -1.81 11.95
CA ILE A 560 -3.49 -0.46 11.47
C ILE A 560 -2.61 -0.48 10.22
N SER A 561 -1.72 -1.47 10.09
CA SER A 561 -0.92 -1.63 8.88
C SER A 561 -1.82 -1.92 7.67
N GLN A 562 -2.84 -2.77 7.85
CA GLN A 562 -3.87 -3.02 6.84
C GLN A 562 -4.73 -1.78 6.57
N TYR A 563 -5.03 -0.94 7.56
CA TYR A 563 -5.72 0.33 7.33
C TYR A 563 -4.92 1.29 6.46
N TYR A 564 -3.61 1.40 6.69
CA TYR A 564 -2.74 2.26 5.88
C TYR A 564 -2.71 1.79 4.43
N TYR A 565 -2.34 0.53 4.18
CA TYR A 565 -2.29 0.00 2.82
C TYR A 565 -3.69 -0.10 2.20
N GLY A 566 -4.72 -0.36 3.01
CA GLY A 566 -6.12 -0.35 2.60
C GLY A 566 -6.57 1.02 2.10
N CYS A 567 -6.13 2.12 2.72
CA CYS A 567 -6.33 3.46 2.16
C CYS A 567 -5.67 3.63 0.79
N LEU A 568 -4.45 3.11 0.61
CA LEU A 568 -3.75 3.19 -0.68
C LEU A 568 -4.48 2.42 -1.78
N PHE A 569 -4.89 1.17 -1.50
CA PHE A 569 -5.66 0.38 -2.46
C PHE A 569 -7.04 0.99 -2.71
N HIS A 570 -7.72 1.47 -1.67
CA HIS A 570 -9.02 2.11 -1.82
C HIS A 570 -8.91 3.37 -2.68
N ASP A 571 -7.91 4.21 -2.45
CA ASP A 571 -7.66 5.39 -3.28
C ASP A 571 -7.45 4.93 -4.73
N LEU A 572 -6.54 3.99 -4.99
CA LEU A 572 -6.31 3.45 -6.35
C LEU A 572 -7.60 2.89 -6.99
N LEU A 573 -8.45 2.20 -6.23
CA LEU A 573 -9.69 1.59 -6.74
C LEU A 573 -10.85 2.56 -6.90
N ALA A 574 -10.91 3.62 -6.09
CA ALA A 574 -11.90 4.68 -6.24
C ALA A 574 -11.71 5.43 -7.56
N PHE A 575 -10.48 5.48 -8.07
CA PHE A 575 -10.13 6.10 -9.33
C PHE A 575 -10.16 5.08 -10.49
N GLN A 576 -11.34 4.56 -10.82
CA GLN A 576 -11.50 3.63 -11.95
C GLN A 576 -11.23 4.32 -13.29
N LEU A 577 -10.29 3.78 -14.07
CA LEU A 577 -10.39 3.83 -15.53
C LEU A 577 -11.65 3.03 -15.90
N ALA A 578 -12.52 3.57 -16.75
CA ALA A 578 -13.69 2.82 -17.21
C ALA A 578 -13.18 1.66 -18.07
N ASP A 579 -13.06 0.48 -17.47
CA ASP A 579 -12.60 -0.72 -18.15
C ASP A 579 -13.62 -1.09 -19.23
N ARG A 580 -13.26 -0.90 -20.51
CA ARG A 580 -14.10 -1.21 -21.68
C ARG A 580 -13.88 -2.63 -22.20
N HIS A 581 -13.03 -3.43 -21.55
CA HIS A 581 -12.73 -4.79 -22.01
C HIS A 581 -13.18 -5.84 -20.99
N LEU A 582 -13.99 -6.79 -21.48
CA LEU A 582 -14.31 -7.99 -20.72
C LEU A 582 -13.02 -8.78 -20.47
N PRO A 583 -12.80 -9.32 -19.24
CA PRO A 583 -11.66 -10.20 -18.99
C PRO A 583 -11.67 -11.34 -20.01
N GLY A 584 -10.54 -11.55 -20.69
CA GLY A 584 -10.37 -12.70 -21.57
C GLY A 584 -10.57 -14.01 -20.81
N GLU A 585 -11.13 -15.02 -21.46
CA GLU A 585 -11.21 -16.35 -20.86
C GLU A 585 -9.80 -16.87 -20.58
N ARG A 586 -9.52 -17.24 -19.32
CA ARG A 586 -8.25 -17.87 -18.95
C ARG A 586 -8.16 -19.26 -19.60
N GLU A 587 -6.97 -19.62 -20.06
CA GLU A 587 -6.72 -20.96 -20.55
C GLU A 587 -6.87 -21.97 -19.40
N THR A 588 -7.70 -23.00 -19.59
CA THR A 588 -7.83 -24.06 -18.59
C THR A 588 -6.64 -25.00 -18.70
N ASP A 589 -5.68 -24.90 -17.78
CA ASP A 589 -4.58 -25.86 -17.69
C ASP A 589 -5.12 -27.22 -17.19
N LYS A 590 -5.03 -28.25 -18.05
CA LYS A 590 -5.43 -29.64 -17.77
C LYS A 590 -4.20 -30.54 -17.53
N ALA A 591 -3.06 -29.98 -17.14
CA ALA A 591 -1.86 -30.74 -16.86
C ALA A 591 -2.04 -31.71 -15.69
N LYS A 592 -1.56 -32.96 -15.84
CA LYS A 592 -1.54 -33.96 -14.77
C LYS A 592 -0.59 -33.51 -13.66
N VAL A 593 -1.10 -33.45 -12.43
CA VAL A 593 -0.34 -33.15 -11.22
C VAL A 593 0.56 -34.36 -10.90
N GLY A 594 1.88 -34.17 -10.94
CA GLY A 594 2.84 -35.16 -10.40
C GLY A 594 2.75 -35.23 -8.87
N GLU A 595 3.26 -36.31 -8.27
CA GLU A 595 3.29 -36.45 -6.81
C GLU A 595 4.23 -35.38 -6.22
N MET A 596 3.68 -34.45 -5.45
CA MET A 596 4.40 -33.33 -4.83
C MET A 596 4.42 -33.48 -3.31
N ILE A 597 5.35 -32.79 -2.64
CA ILE A 597 5.37 -32.76 -1.18
C ILE A 597 4.02 -32.26 -0.64
N GLY A 598 3.39 -33.09 0.21
CA GLY A 598 2.21 -32.70 0.98
C GLY A 598 2.60 -31.85 2.21
N PHE A 599 1.61 -31.44 2.98
CA PHE A 599 1.89 -30.86 4.30
C PHE A 599 2.61 -31.87 5.19
N SER A 600 3.46 -31.38 6.09
CA SER A 600 4.14 -32.27 7.03
C SER A 600 3.15 -33.01 7.93
N SER A 601 3.50 -34.21 8.41
CA SER A 601 2.60 -34.99 9.28
C SER A 601 2.20 -34.24 10.55
N SER A 602 3.08 -33.41 11.12
CA SER A 602 2.76 -32.53 12.24
C SER A 602 1.81 -31.40 11.83
N ALA A 603 2.01 -30.80 10.66
CA ALA A 603 1.10 -29.79 10.13
C ALA A 603 -0.29 -30.37 9.90
N ILE A 604 -0.43 -31.53 9.25
CA ILE A 604 -1.73 -32.20 9.06
C ILE A 604 -2.37 -32.49 10.41
N SER A 605 -1.65 -33.15 11.31
CA SER A 605 -2.17 -33.52 12.63
C SER A 605 -2.63 -32.33 13.47
N VAL A 606 -1.97 -31.16 13.36
CA VAL A 606 -2.36 -29.99 14.13
C VAL A 606 -3.41 -29.17 13.40
N LEU A 607 -3.29 -28.93 12.10
CA LEU A 607 -4.24 -28.11 11.35
C LEU A 607 -5.64 -28.75 11.25
N ASP A 608 -5.74 -30.08 11.32
CA ASP A 608 -7.02 -30.80 11.30
C ASP A 608 -7.67 -30.91 12.68
N HIS A 609 -6.89 -30.84 13.77
CA HIS A 609 -7.38 -31.11 15.14
C HIS A 609 -7.27 -29.91 16.09
N ALA A 610 -6.45 -28.91 15.80
CA ALA A 610 -6.33 -27.72 16.64
C ALA A 610 -7.61 -26.90 16.57
N GLU A 611 -8.10 -26.50 17.74
CA GLU A 611 -9.23 -25.59 17.84
C GLU A 611 -8.77 -24.15 17.60
N LEU A 612 -8.65 -23.80 16.32
CA LEU A 612 -8.45 -22.44 15.86
C LEU A 612 -9.78 -21.69 15.74
N SER A 613 -9.69 -20.37 15.60
CA SER A 613 -10.82 -19.46 15.44
C SER A 613 -11.71 -19.87 14.26
N ILE A 614 -13.02 -19.84 14.49
CA ILE A 614 -14.00 -20.19 13.45
C ILE A 614 -14.03 -19.03 12.44
N THR A 615 -13.82 -19.32 11.15
CA THR A 615 -13.86 -18.29 10.11
C THR A 615 -15.30 -18.06 9.62
N GLU A 616 -15.64 -16.80 9.34
CA GLU A 616 -16.96 -16.42 8.84
C GLU A 616 -17.26 -17.10 7.49
N THR A 617 -18.47 -17.65 7.36
CA THR A 617 -19.06 -17.97 6.06
C THR A 617 -20.01 -16.84 5.66
N ASP A 618 -20.25 -16.65 4.37
CA ASP A 618 -20.96 -15.49 3.78
C ASP A 618 -22.37 -15.17 4.34
N ASN A 619 -22.92 -16.02 5.22
CA ASN A 619 -24.26 -15.87 5.79
C ASN A 619 -24.34 -16.05 7.33
N SER A 620 -23.22 -16.06 8.07
CA SER A 620 -23.25 -16.37 9.52
C SER A 620 -23.08 -15.15 10.43
N SER A 621 -24.09 -14.84 11.28
CA SER A 621 -23.99 -13.86 12.37
C SER A 621 -23.28 -14.46 13.59
N LEU A 622 -22.00 -14.82 13.45
CA LEU A 622 -21.23 -15.47 14.52
C LEU A 622 -21.00 -14.52 15.70
N VAL A 623 -20.90 -15.10 16.90
CA VAL A 623 -20.48 -14.39 18.13
C VAL A 623 -19.21 -15.05 18.63
N HIS A 624 -18.09 -14.32 18.62
CA HIS A 624 -16.77 -14.86 18.95
C HIS A 624 -16.46 -14.78 20.44
N MET A 625 -16.54 -15.91 21.14
CA MET A 625 -15.97 -16.09 22.48
C MET A 625 -14.73 -17.02 22.47
N ASP A 626 -14.22 -17.37 21.29
CA ASP A 626 -13.15 -18.34 21.03
C ASP A 626 -11.77 -17.72 20.73
N VAL A 627 -11.67 -16.39 20.71
CA VAL A 627 -10.46 -15.65 20.32
C VAL A 627 -9.72 -15.07 21.53
N ASP A 628 -8.41 -14.88 21.41
CA ASP A 628 -7.53 -14.25 22.42
C ASP A 628 -7.32 -12.74 22.17
N GLN A 629 -8.28 -12.08 21.51
CA GLN A 629 -8.27 -10.63 21.28
C GLN A 629 -9.19 -9.90 22.27
N SER A 630 -8.81 -8.67 22.64
CA SER A 630 -9.66 -7.79 23.46
C SER A 630 -10.44 -6.83 22.57
N LEU A 631 -11.76 -6.99 22.51
CA LEU A 631 -12.69 -6.11 21.81
C LEU A 631 -13.34 -5.10 22.77
N LEU A 632 -12.61 -4.74 23.83
CA LEU A 632 -13.04 -3.78 24.84
C LEU A 632 -12.83 -2.33 24.36
N PRO A 633 -13.56 -1.35 24.94
CA PRO A 633 -13.40 0.06 24.59
C PRO A 633 -11.97 0.58 24.77
N ILE A 634 -11.52 1.39 23.82
CA ILE A 634 -10.20 2.02 23.79
C ILE A 634 -10.31 3.45 24.35
N PRO A 635 -9.56 3.80 25.42
CA PRO A 635 -9.57 5.14 26.00
C PRO A 635 -9.09 6.23 25.04
N SER A 636 -9.55 7.46 25.26
CA SER A 636 -9.15 8.63 24.45
C SER A 636 -7.65 8.89 24.47
N SER A 637 -6.98 8.67 25.60
CA SER A 637 -5.52 8.80 25.75
C SER A 637 -4.76 7.83 24.83
N VAL A 638 -5.27 6.59 24.69
CA VAL A 638 -4.73 5.56 23.80
C VAL A 638 -4.96 5.94 22.34
N LYS A 639 -6.18 6.35 21.99
CA LYS A 639 -6.49 6.85 20.63
C LYS A 639 -5.61 8.03 20.24
N ALA A 640 -5.37 8.97 21.15
CA ALA A 640 -4.49 10.10 20.93
C ALA A 640 -3.03 9.67 20.72
N ALA A 641 -2.53 8.71 21.50
CA ALA A 641 -1.17 8.17 21.36
C ALA A 641 -0.97 7.40 20.03
N ILE A 642 -2.00 6.69 19.56
CA ILE A 642 -2.00 6.05 18.24
C ILE A 642 -1.99 7.13 17.14
N PHE A 643 -2.89 8.10 17.20
CA PHE A 643 -2.97 9.13 16.16
C PHE A 643 -1.66 9.96 16.07
N GLU A 644 -1.11 10.35 17.21
CA GLU A 644 0.13 11.13 17.26
C GLU A 644 1.32 10.38 16.68
N SER A 645 1.44 9.08 16.95
CA SER A 645 2.58 8.30 16.44
C SER A 645 2.61 8.33 14.92
N PHE A 646 1.46 8.20 14.26
CA PHE A 646 1.36 8.32 12.81
C PHE A 646 1.49 9.76 12.31
N SER A 647 1.16 10.79 13.10
CA SER A 647 1.28 12.19 12.65
C SER A 647 2.73 12.71 12.67
N ARG A 648 3.57 12.21 13.58
CA ARG A 648 4.98 12.61 13.75
C ARG A 648 5.82 12.39 12.49
N GLN A 649 6.75 13.31 12.23
CA GLN A 649 7.77 13.18 11.18
C GLN A 649 9.14 13.04 11.83
N ASN A 650 10.04 12.27 11.20
CA ASN A 650 11.43 12.12 11.64
C ASN A 650 11.57 11.71 13.11
N ILE A 651 10.84 10.67 13.53
CA ILE A 651 10.87 10.17 14.91
C ILE A 651 12.31 9.72 15.23
N ALA A 652 12.88 10.26 16.30
CA ALA A 652 14.24 9.89 16.71
C ALA A 652 14.27 8.49 17.33
N GLU A 653 15.42 7.79 17.25
CA GLU A 653 15.62 6.48 17.89
C GLU A 653 15.25 6.53 19.40
N SER A 654 15.62 7.61 20.08
CA SER A 654 15.31 7.82 21.49
C SER A 654 13.82 8.01 21.79
N GLU A 655 12.99 8.36 20.80
CA GLU A 655 11.53 8.45 20.95
C GLU A 655 10.83 7.10 20.75
N ILE A 656 11.51 6.11 20.15
CA ILE A 656 10.98 4.76 19.90
C ILE A 656 11.69 3.67 20.71
N ASP A 657 12.79 3.97 21.40
CA ASP A 657 13.40 3.03 22.33
C ASP A 657 12.48 2.80 23.54
N VAL A 658 11.80 1.66 23.53
CA VAL A 658 10.89 1.21 24.59
C VAL A 658 11.63 0.52 25.74
N THR A 659 12.92 0.19 25.59
CA THR A 659 13.64 -0.72 26.50
C THR A 659 13.70 -0.20 27.91
N THR A 660 14.00 1.08 28.08
CA THR A 660 14.04 1.72 29.40
C THR A 660 12.66 1.68 30.07
N SER A 661 11.59 2.00 29.32
CA SER A 661 10.21 2.01 29.83
C SER A 661 9.72 0.60 30.17
N ILE A 662 10.02 -0.42 29.35
CA ILE A 662 9.66 -1.81 29.62
C ILE A 662 10.43 -2.35 30.82
N ARG A 663 11.73 -2.03 30.94
CA ARG A 663 12.55 -2.42 32.09
C ARG A 663 11.97 -1.88 33.40
N GLN A 664 11.57 -0.61 33.42
CA GLN A 664 10.90 -0.02 34.59
C GLN A 664 9.55 -0.69 34.85
N PHE A 665 8.76 -0.93 33.80
CA PHE A 665 7.47 -1.59 33.89
C PHE A 665 7.55 -2.99 34.53
N ILE A 666 8.43 -3.87 34.04
CA ILE A 666 8.56 -5.23 34.58
C ILE A 666 9.11 -5.24 36.01
N LYS A 667 9.94 -4.24 36.35
CA LYS A 667 10.46 -4.08 37.71
C LYS A 667 9.35 -3.66 38.67
N SER A 668 8.56 -2.64 38.30
CA SER A 668 7.46 -2.13 39.13
C SER A 668 6.32 -3.13 39.29
N ASN A 669 5.99 -3.90 38.25
CA ASN A 669 4.82 -4.78 38.26
C ASN A 669 5.11 -6.21 38.74
N TYR A 670 6.33 -6.71 38.56
CA TYR A 670 6.66 -8.11 38.83
C TYR A 670 7.92 -8.29 39.68
N GLY A 671 8.62 -7.21 40.00
CA GLY A 671 9.94 -7.28 40.63
C GLY A 671 10.97 -8.02 39.78
N PHE A 672 10.80 -8.14 38.46
CA PHE A 672 11.69 -8.97 37.64
C PHE A 672 13.12 -8.37 37.60
N PRO A 673 14.16 -9.17 37.87
CA PRO A 673 15.54 -8.67 37.87
C PRO A 673 16.00 -8.38 36.44
N SER A 674 16.69 -7.27 36.26
CA SER A 674 17.33 -6.96 34.98
C SER A 674 18.67 -6.26 35.21
N THR A 675 19.71 -6.77 34.55
CA THR A 675 21.08 -6.24 34.63
C THR A 675 21.50 -5.64 33.28
N SER A 676 22.75 -5.18 33.16
CA SER A 676 23.31 -4.73 31.88
C SER A 676 23.34 -5.82 30.80
N ASN A 677 23.34 -7.10 31.20
CA ASN A 677 23.46 -8.24 30.29
C ASN A 677 22.09 -8.85 29.93
N THR A 678 20.99 -8.21 30.36
CA THR A 678 19.64 -8.65 30.03
C THR A 678 19.25 -8.16 28.64
N GLU A 679 18.88 -9.10 27.78
CA GLU A 679 18.44 -8.84 26.41
C GLU A 679 16.92 -8.64 26.36
N PHE A 680 16.48 -7.63 25.62
CA PHE A 680 15.06 -7.32 25.41
C PHE A 680 14.73 -7.45 23.93
N ILE A 681 13.79 -8.34 23.62
CA ILE A 681 13.41 -8.66 22.25
C ILE A 681 11.93 -8.30 22.08
N TYR A 682 11.59 -7.68 20.96
CA TYR A 682 10.23 -7.20 20.68
C TYR A 682 9.67 -7.80 19.39
N ALA A 683 8.37 -8.04 19.39
CA ALA A 683 7.62 -8.54 18.24
C ALA A 683 6.21 -7.94 18.23
N ASP A 684 5.52 -7.98 17.08
CA ASP A 684 4.14 -7.49 16.99
C ASP A 684 3.20 -8.27 17.92
N CYS A 685 3.47 -9.55 18.15
CA CYS A 685 2.71 -10.44 19.02
C CYS A 685 3.66 -11.27 19.92
N PRO A 686 3.26 -11.68 21.14
CA PRO A 686 4.05 -12.59 21.97
C PRO A 686 4.22 -13.99 21.36
N LEU A 687 3.31 -14.44 20.49
CA LEU A 687 3.31 -15.81 19.95
C LEU A 687 4.57 -16.12 19.10
N PRO A 688 5.03 -15.26 18.17
CA PRO A 688 6.32 -15.44 17.50
C PRO A 688 7.53 -15.53 18.44
N LEU A 689 7.52 -14.78 19.55
CA LEU A 689 8.58 -14.84 20.57
C LEU A 689 8.55 -16.20 21.30
N PHE A 690 7.36 -16.65 21.67
CA PHE A 690 7.15 -17.97 22.26
C PHE A 690 7.60 -19.09 21.31
N ASN A 691 7.24 -19.02 20.02
CA ASN A 691 7.61 -20.01 19.02
C ASN A 691 9.13 -20.14 18.88
N LYS A 692 9.88 -19.06 18.99
CA LYS A 692 11.34 -19.13 19.04
C LYS A 692 11.89 -19.77 20.31
N LEU A 693 11.26 -19.54 21.47
CA LEU A 693 11.60 -20.28 22.70
C LEU A 693 11.35 -21.79 22.55
N VAL A 694 10.28 -22.17 21.84
CA VAL A 694 10.03 -23.58 21.49
C VAL A 694 11.18 -24.14 20.64
N LEU A 695 11.68 -23.38 19.66
CA LEU A 695 12.84 -23.80 18.86
C LEU A 695 14.11 -23.94 19.72
N CYS A 696 14.34 -23.03 20.67
CA CYS A 696 15.43 -23.19 21.64
C CYS A 696 15.27 -24.47 22.47
N CYS A 697 14.05 -24.78 22.93
CA CYS A 697 13.75 -26.02 23.65
C CYS A 697 14.08 -27.27 22.80
N ILE A 698 13.70 -27.27 21.52
CA ILE A 698 14.00 -28.35 20.57
C ILE A 698 15.52 -28.50 20.38
N GLN A 699 16.24 -27.40 20.20
CA GLN A 699 17.70 -27.43 20.00
C GLN A 699 18.44 -27.95 21.25
N GLU A 700 17.93 -27.66 22.45
CA GLU A 700 18.45 -28.26 23.68
C GLU A 700 18.02 -29.72 23.90
N GLY A 701 17.15 -30.29 23.06
CA GLY A 701 16.53 -31.59 23.30
C GLY A 701 15.71 -31.63 24.60
N GLY A 702 15.08 -30.50 24.94
CA GLY A 702 14.24 -30.33 26.12
C GLY A 702 12.82 -30.88 25.94
N THR A 703 12.10 -30.96 27.05
CA THR A 703 10.66 -31.27 27.06
C THR A 703 9.88 -30.08 27.61
N LEU A 704 8.94 -29.57 26.83
CA LEU A 704 8.08 -28.43 27.18
C LEU A 704 6.85 -28.90 27.96
N CYS A 705 6.88 -28.65 29.26
CA CYS A 705 5.84 -29.00 30.23
C CYS A 705 4.81 -27.87 30.35
N PHE A 706 3.55 -28.18 30.05
CA PHE A 706 2.41 -27.27 30.17
C PHE A 706 1.46 -27.74 31.28
N PRO A 707 1.07 -26.87 32.23
CA PRO A 707 -0.08 -27.13 33.09
C PRO A 707 -1.34 -27.41 32.25
N ALA A 708 -2.13 -28.42 32.63
CA ALA A 708 -3.51 -28.50 32.14
C ALA A 708 -4.24 -27.22 32.55
N GLY A 709 -4.90 -26.55 31.60
CA GLY A 709 -5.34 -25.16 31.75
C GLY A 709 -4.31 -24.13 31.32
N SER A 710 -3.49 -24.44 30.32
CA SER A 710 -2.65 -23.45 29.61
C SER A 710 -3.37 -22.93 28.37
N ASN A 711 -2.85 -21.87 27.75
CA ASN A 711 -3.36 -21.38 26.47
C ASN A 711 -3.24 -22.46 25.37
N GLY A 712 -4.36 -22.85 24.78
CA GLY A 712 -4.43 -23.91 23.77
C GLY A 712 -3.69 -23.61 22.47
N HIS A 713 -3.56 -22.33 22.09
CA HIS A 713 -2.77 -21.91 20.93
C HIS A 713 -1.29 -22.22 21.13
N TYR A 714 -0.72 -21.94 22.30
CA TYR A 714 0.69 -22.21 22.60
C TYR A 714 1.02 -23.71 22.59
N VAL A 715 0.12 -24.52 23.15
CA VAL A 715 0.26 -25.99 23.11
C VAL A 715 0.21 -26.50 21.67
N SER A 716 -0.71 -25.98 20.86
CA SER A 716 -0.84 -26.35 19.44
C SER A 716 0.36 -25.90 18.62
N ALA A 717 0.85 -24.68 18.84
CA ALA A 717 2.03 -24.14 18.16
C ALA A 717 3.29 -24.96 18.49
N ALA A 718 3.48 -25.34 19.75
CA ALA A 718 4.60 -26.19 20.16
C ALA A 718 4.56 -27.57 19.48
N ARG A 719 3.38 -28.18 19.38
CA ARG A 719 3.18 -29.46 18.66
C ARG A 719 3.42 -29.32 17.17
N PHE A 720 2.97 -28.22 16.56
CA PHE A 720 3.18 -27.93 15.14
C PHE A 720 4.67 -27.81 14.80
N LEU A 721 5.44 -27.16 15.67
CA LEU A 721 6.90 -27.07 15.60
C LEU A 721 7.63 -28.37 15.96
N LYS A 722 6.91 -29.45 16.27
CA LYS A 722 7.43 -30.79 16.61
C LYS A 722 8.20 -30.82 17.93
N ALA A 723 7.88 -29.94 18.89
CA ALA A 723 8.47 -30.00 20.21
C ALA A 723 7.96 -31.22 21.00
N HIS A 724 8.82 -31.77 21.86
CA HIS A 724 8.39 -32.75 22.86
C HIS A 724 7.60 -32.03 23.95
N THR A 725 6.28 -32.18 23.94
CA THR A 725 5.39 -31.55 24.92
C THR A 725 4.90 -32.56 25.96
N LEU A 726 4.81 -32.16 27.22
CA LEU A 726 4.20 -32.95 28.29
C LEU A 726 3.16 -32.10 29.03
N THR A 727 1.98 -32.67 29.31
CA THR A 727 0.94 -31.98 30.09
C THR A 727 1.07 -32.35 31.57
N ILE A 728 1.18 -31.34 32.44
CA ILE A 728 1.16 -31.48 33.89
C ILE A 728 -0.32 -31.55 34.33
N PRO A 729 -0.78 -32.66 34.93
CA PRO A 729 -2.19 -32.85 35.26
C PRO A 729 -2.56 -32.03 36.50
N THR A 730 -3.19 -30.88 36.31
CA THR A 730 -3.66 -30.01 37.40
C THR A 730 -5.02 -30.48 37.94
N GLN A 731 -5.39 -30.01 39.12
CA GLN A 731 -6.52 -30.52 39.90
C GLN A 731 -7.62 -29.46 40.11
N SER A 732 -8.89 -29.84 39.98
CA SER A 732 -10.04 -28.95 40.14
C SER A 732 -10.16 -28.35 41.53
N GLU A 733 -9.75 -29.08 42.57
CA GLU A 733 -9.89 -28.69 43.98
C GLU A 733 -9.08 -27.43 44.32
N VAL A 734 -8.00 -27.18 43.55
CA VAL A 734 -7.14 -26.00 43.67
C VAL A 734 -7.28 -25.07 42.46
N GLY A 735 -8.37 -25.20 41.69
CA GLY A 735 -8.67 -24.37 40.53
C GLY A 735 -7.72 -24.56 39.35
N PHE A 736 -7.16 -25.77 39.20
CA PHE A 736 -6.19 -26.12 38.16
C PHE A 736 -4.85 -25.37 38.24
N LYS A 737 -4.51 -24.82 39.43
CA LYS A 737 -3.18 -24.26 39.68
C LYS A 737 -2.10 -25.35 39.73
N LEU A 738 -0.87 -24.96 39.36
CA LEU A 738 0.32 -25.75 39.67
C LEU A 738 0.52 -25.82 41.18
N THR A 739 0.83 -27.00 41.68
CA THR A 739 1.15 -27.24 43.09
C THR A 739 2.51 -27.90 43.22
N GLU A 740 3.13 -27.76 44.39
CA GLU A 740 4.46 -28.28 44.64
C GLU A 740 4.58 -29.79 44.36
N LYS A 741 3.59 -30.54 44.84
CA LYS A 741 3.55 -31.99 44.72
C LYS A 741 3.51 -32.42 43.25
N ILE A 742 2.54 -31.93 42.49
CA ILE A 742 2.31 -32.35 41.10
C ILE A 742 3.49 -31.93 40.22
N LEU A 743 4.02 -30.72 40.42
CA LEU A 743 5.17 -30.24 39.66
C LEU A 743 6.41 -31.10 39.95
N THR A 744 6.68 -31.41 41.22
CA THR A 744 7.80 -32.29 41.61
C THR A 744 7.66 -33.68 40.99
N ASP A 745 6.48 -34.29 41.08
CA ASP A 745 6.21 -35.62 40.53
C ASP A 745 6.48 -35.68 39.03
N VAL A 746 6.05 -34.67 38.27
CA VAL A 746 6.30 -34.61 36.83
C VAL A 746 7.76 -34.33 36.51
N LEU A 747 8.39 -33.33 37.14
CA LEU A 747 9.77 -32.95 36.82
C LEU A 747 10.79 -34.05 37.16
N ASN A 748 10.48 -34.94 38.10
CA ASN A 748 11.27 -36.15 38.35
C ASN A 748 11.35 -37.10 37.14
N THR A 749 10.37 -37.05 36.24
CA THR A 749 10.29 -37.94 35.06
C THR A 749 10.88 -37.34 33.78
N VAL A 750 11.24 -36.06 33.81
CA VAL A 750 11.61 -35.29 32.62
C VAL A 750 13.08 -34.89 32.64
N LYS A 751 13.75 -35.04 31.49
CA LYS A 751 15.11 -34.51 31.30
C LYS A 751 15.04 -33.13 30.66
N ARG A 752 15.86 -32.19 31.14
CA ARG A 752 15.91 -30.79 30.66
C ARG A 752 14.51 -30.17 30.57
N PRO A 753 13.79 -30.08 31.69
CA PRO A 753 12.43 -29.58 31.68
C PRO A 753 12.38 -28.11 31.30
N TRP A 754 11.47 -27.77 30.39
CA TRP A 754 11.04 -26.41 30.10
C TRP A 754 9.63 -26.25 30.66
N VAL A 755 9.38 -25.30 31.56
CA VAL A 755 8.08 -25.15 32.23
C VAL A 755 7.42 -23.85 31.79
N TYR A 756 6.23 -23.95 31.21
CA TYR A 756 5.41 -22.79 30.88
C TYR A 756 4.49 -22.42 32.05
N ILE A 757 4.44 -21.14 32.40
CA ILE A 757 3.59 -20.61 33.47
C ILE A 757 2.92 -19.33 32.96
N SER A 758 1.59 -19.33 32.82
CA SER A 758 0.81 -18.10 32.63
C SER A 758 0.56 -17.46 33.99
N GLY A 759 1.09 -16.26 34.24
CA GLY A 759 0.85 -15.56 35.51
C GLY A 759 1.34 -14.11 35.52
N PRO A 760 0.90 -13.27 36.49
CA PRO A 760 0.08 -13.62 37.65
C PRO A 760 -1.29 -14.21 37.33
N THR A 761 -1.96 -13.70 36.30
CA THR A 761 -3.25 -14.20 35.84
C THR A 761 -3.08 -15.42 34.93
N ILE A 762 -3.76 -16.51 35.28
CA ILE A 762 -3.75 -17.79 34.57
C ILE A 762 -4.78 -17.75 33.44
N ASN A 763 -4.34 -17.94 32.20
CA ASN A 763 -5.25 -18.14 31.07
C ASN A 763 -5.31 -19.64 30.72
N PRO A 764 -6.52 -20.27 30.71
CA PRO A 764 -7.84 -19.64 30.62
C PRO A 764 -8.66 -19.51 31.91
N THR A 765 -8.19 -19.98 33.06
CA THR A 765 -9.03 -20.07 34.27
C THR A 765 -9.40 -18.73 34.89
N GLY A 766 -8.61 -17.68 34.63
CA GLY A 766 -8.77 -16.35 35.22
C GLY A 766 -8.41 -16.31 36.71
N LEU A 767 -7.81 -17.37 37.27
CA LEU A 767 -7.28 -17.37 38.63
C LEU A 767 -5.91 -16.69 38.69
N ILE A 768 -5.48 -16.33 39.89
CA ILE A 768 -4.24 -15.57 40.12
C ILE A 768 -3.29 -16.41 40.96
N TYR A 769 -2.03 -16.54 40.53
CA TYR A 769 -0.94 -17.04 41.38
C TYR A 769 -0.49 -15.94 42.35
N ASN A 770 -0.51 -16.21 43.65
CA ASN A 770 0.04 -15.28 44.64
C ASN A 770 1.58 -15.39 44.72
N LYS A 771 2.19 -14.57 45.59
CA LYS A 771 3.66 -14.54 45.77
C LYS A 771 4.19 -15.89 46.24
N GLU A 772 3.60 -16.46 47.28
CA GLU A 772 4.07 -17.69 47.93
C GLU A 772 3.96 -18.91 47.00
N GLU A 773 2.88 -18.99 46.24
CA GLU A 773 2.67 -20.01 45.20
C GLU A 773 3.76 -19.91 44.13
N MET A 774 4.05 -18.70 43.63
CA MET A 774 5.07 -18.49 42.60
C MET A 774 6.49 -18.80 43.12
N GLU A 775 6.81 -18.39 44.35
CA GLU A 775 8.07 -18.72 45.02
C GLU A 775 8.28 -20.24 45.15
N SER A 776 7.24 -20.96 45.57
CA SER A 776 7.27 -22.42 45.67
C SER A 776 7.51 -23.07 44.29
N ILE A 777 6.76 -22.64 43.27
CA ILE A 777 6.89 -23.16 41.90
C ILE A 777 8.32 -22.95 41.35
N LEU A 778 8.87 -21.74 41.52
CA LEU A 778 10.23 -21.41 41.04
C LEU A 778 11.31 -22.19 41.78
N SER A 779 11.18 -22.37 43.09
CA SER A 779 12.11 -23.17 43.90
C SER A 779 12.19 -24.62 43.40
N ILE A 780 11.05 -25.22 43.05
CA ILE A 780 11.00 -26.57 42.48
C ILE A 780 11.64 -26.59 41.09
N CYS A 781 11.27 -25.65 40.22
CA CYS A 781 11.87 -25.54 38.89
C CYS A 781 13.40 -25.43 38.98
N ALA A 782 13.91 -24.65 39.94
CA ALA A 782 15.33 -24.51 40.17
C ALA A 782 15.99 -25.79 40.65
N LYS A 783 15.36 -26.54 41.58
CA LYS A 783 15.84 -27.86 42.04
C LYS A 783 16.09 -28.82 40.87
N PHE A 784 15.28 -28.76 39.82
CA PHE A 784 15.39 -29.61 38.63
C PHE A 784 16.18 -28.97 37.46
N GLY A 785 16.74 -27.77 37.64
CA GLY A 785 17.48 -27.07 36.57
C GLY A 785 16.60 -26.71 35.36
N ALA A 786 15.32 -26.41 35.60
CA ALA A 786 14.34 -26.15 34.57
C ALA A 786 14.55 -24.79 33.87
N ARG A 787 14.16 -24.70 32.59
CA ARG A 787 13.99 -23.42 31.89
C ARG A 787 12.54 -22.99 32.08
N VAL A 788 12.30 -21.87 32.77
CA VAL A 788 10.95 -21.40 33.04
C VAL A 788 10.59 -20.27 32.08
N ILE A 789 9.45 -20.41 31.41
CA ILE A 789 8.83 -19.34 30.63
C ILE A 789 7.66 -18.81 31.46
N ILE A 790 7.83 -17.61 32.02
CA ILE A 790 6.74 -16.89 32.68
C ILE A 790 6.08 -16.00 31.65
N ASP A 791 4.82 -16.25 31.37
CA ASP A 791 4.02 -15.47 30.44
C ASP A 791 3.03 -14.55 31.18
N THR A 792 3.29 -13.25 31.08
CA THR A 792 2.50 -12.19 31.70
C THR A 792 1.47 -11.57 30.76
N SER A 793 1.31 -12.10 29.54
CA SER A 793 0.47 -11.52 28.48
C SER A 793 -0.99 -11.38 28.88
N PHE A 794 -1.50 -12.27 29.74
CA PHE A 794 -2.90 -12.28 30.17
C PHE A 794 -3.17 -11.52 31.48
N SER A 795 -2.16 -10.83 32.01
CA SER A 795 -2.23 -10.09 33.27
C SER A 795 -2.37 -8.58 33.07
N GLY A 796 -2.80 -7.87 34.10
CA GLY A 796 -2.96 -6.41 34.14
C GLY A 796 -4.39 -5.90 34.25
N LEU A 797 -5.38 -6.80 34.35
CA LEU A 797 -6.80 -6.51 34.59
C LEU A 797 -7.32 -7.41 35.72
N GLU A 798 -6.68 -7.31 36.89
CA GLU A 798 -6.99 -8.11 38.09
C GLU A 798 -8.05 -7.43 38.96
N PHE A 799 -9.32 -7.77 38.73
CA PHE A 799 -10.43 -7.17 39.48
C PHE A 799 -10.64 -7.77 40.89
N ASP A 800 -9.91 -8.79 41.31
CA ASP A 800 -9.80 -9.20 42.73
C ASP A 800 -8.35 -9.04 43.21
N SER A 801 -7.98 -7.79 43.50
CA SER A 801 -6.60 -7.36 43.77
C SER A 801 -5.99 -7.89 45.06
N LYS A 802 -6.77 -8.55 45.93
CA LYS A 802 -6.26 -9.13 47.17
C LYS A 802 -5.23 -10.25 46.95
N GLY A 803 -5.20 -10.86 45.77
CA GLY A 803 -4.27 -11.95 45.43
C GLY A 803 -3.05 -11.55 44.58
N CYS A 804 -3.03 -10.37 43.95
CA CYS A 804 -2.00 -9.98 42.98
C CYS A 804 -0.90 -9.06 43.56
N ASN A 805 -1.19 -8.34 44.64
CA ASN A 805 -0.21 -7.44 45.26
C ASN A 805 0.92 -8.28 45.89
N GLY A 806 2.06 -8.42 45.21
CA GLY A 806 3.28 -8.89 45.87
C GLY A 806 4.23 -9.78 45.09
N TRP A 807 4.09 -9.99 43.78
CA TRP A 807 5.18 -10.64 43.05
C TRP A 807 6.47 -9.81 43.17
N ASP A 808 7.50 -10.45 43.70
CA ASP A 808 8.87 -9.92 43.75
C ASP A 808 9.81 -11.01 43.23
N LEU A 809 9.85 -11.16 41.91
CA LEU A 809 10.61 -12.21 41.27
C LEU A 809 12.12 -12.07 41.51
N GLU A 810 12.64 -10.86 41.74
CA GLU A 810 14.03 -10.66 42.12
C GLU A 810 14.33 -11.33 43.46
N GLN A 811 13.48 -11.12 44.48
CA GLN A 811 13.61 -11.82 45.76
C GLN A 811 13.46 -13.34 45.61
N SER A 812 12.47 -13.79 44.83
CA SER A 812 12.22 -15.23 44.62
C SER A 812 13.41 -15.92 43.91
N LEU A 813 14.03 -15.25 42.94
CA LEU A 813 15.17 -15.79 42.18
C LEU A 813 16.50 -15.66 42.93
N ALA A 814 16.63 -14.68 43.83
CA ALA A 814 17.80 -14.53 44.70
C ALA A 814 17.82 -15.55 45.85
N ASN A 815 16.72 -16.27 46.09
CA ASN A 815 16.64 -17.30 47.13
C ASN A 815 17.75 -18.36 46.94
N PRO A 816 18.46 -18.77 48.01
CA PRO A 816 19.50 -19.81 47.96
C PRO A 816 19.04 -21.12 47.30
N ASN A 817 17.75 -21.45 47.42
CA ASN A 817 17.17 -22.64 46.77
C ASN A 817 17.10 -22.52 45.24
N CYS A 818 17.15 -21.30 44.70
CA CYS A 818 17.12 -20.99 43.28
C CYS A 818 18.51 -20.81 42.65
N SER A 819 19.54 -20.52 43.46
CA SER A 819 20.89 -20.13 42.97
C SER A 819 21.87 -21.30 42.80
N GLY A 820 21.49 -22.51 43.18
CA GLY A 820 22.38 -23.69 43.20
C GLY A 820 22.53 -24.46 41.89
N GLN A 821 21.65 -24.25 40.89
CA GLN A 821 21.65 -25.02 39.63
C GLN A 821 22.01 -24.12 38.42
N PRO A 822 23.18 -24.30 37.78
CA PRO A 822 23.63 -23.45 36.66
C PRO A 822 22.71 -23.49 35.43
N SER A 823 21.87 -24.53 35.36
CA SER A 823 20.99 -24.79 34.22
C SER A 823 19.58 -24.22 34.40
N PHE A 824 19.23 -23.77 35.62
CA PHE A 824 17.98 -23.08 35.88
C PHE A 824 18.01 -21.67 35.29
N CYS A 825 16.97 -21.31 34.55
CA CYS A 825 16.80 -19.93 34.09
C CYS A 825 15.33 -19.56 33.94
N VAL A 826 15.06 -18.26 33.98
CA VAL A 826 13.71 -17.71 33.83
C VAL A 826 13.71 -16.68 32.71
N SER A 827 12.81 -16.88 31.76
CA SER A 827 12.50 -15.95 30.67
C SER A 827 11.13 -15.33 30.94
N LEU A 828 11.02 -14.01 30.73
CA LEU A 828 9.76 -13.30 30.90
C LEU A 828 9.19 -12.96 29.53
N LEU A 829 8.09 -13.61 29.16
CA LEU A 829 7.28 -13.29 28.00
C LEU A 829 6.13 -12.37 28.44
N GLY A 830 5.77 -11.41 27.60
CA GLY A 830 4.62 -10.57 27.89
C GLY A 830 4.06 -9.83 26.68
N GLU A 831 2.89 -9.28 26.91
CA GLU A 831 2.09 -8.50 25.96
C GLU A 831 1.48 -7.32 26.73
N LEU A 832 1.33 -6.17 26.06
CA LEU A 832 0.95 -4.91 26.70
C LEU A 832 -0.49 -4.45 26.42
N SER A 833 -1.23 -5.07 25.51
CA SER A 833 -2.54 -4.60 25.05
C SER A 833 -3.59 -4.53 26.17
N LEU A 834 -3.67 -5.56 27.03
CA LEU A 834 -4.58 -5.55 28.19
C LEU A 834 -4.16 -4.53 29.24
N LYS A 835 -2.85 -4.27 29.38
CA LYS A 835 -2.28 -3.34 30.37
C LYS A 835 -2.34 -1.88 29.94
N MET A 836 -2.41 -1.64 28.64
CA MET A 836 -2.40 -0.32 28.01
C MET A 836 -3.73 0.00 27.33
N LEU A 837 -4.72 -0.89 27.42
CA LEU A 837 -6.06 -0.75 26.85
C LEU A 837 -6.07 -0.44 25.35
N THR A 838 -5.19 -1.09 24.57
CA THR A 838 -5.03 -0.82 23.14
C THR A 838 -6.04 -1.53 22.24
N GLY A 839 -6.97 -2.29 22.82
CA GLY A 839 -8.16 -2.86 22.15
C GLY A 839 -7.86 -3.69 20.91
N GLY A 840 -6.74 -4.43 20.91
CA GLY A 840 -6.34 -5.31 19.80
C GLY A 840 -5.00 -4.98 19.14
N LEU A 841 -4.40 -3.81 19.43
CA LEU A 841 -3.02 -3.54 19.01
C LEU A 841 -2.04 -4.23 19.95
N THR A 842 -1.50 -5.34 19.50
CA THR A 842 -0.56 -6.15 20.28
C THR A 842 0.85 -5.58 20.25
N PHE A 843 1.57 -5.78 21.34
CA PHE A 843 3.02 -5.55 21.41
C PHE A 843 3.64 -6.60 22.32
N GLY A 844 4.34 -7.56 21.72
CA GLY A 844 5.04 -8.63 22.43
C GLY A 844 6.43 -8.21 22.87
N PHE A 845 6.82 -8.61 24.08
CA PHE A 845 8.20 -8.49 24.56
C PHE A 845 8.68 -9.80 25.21
N LEU A 846 9.97 -10.06 25.09
CA LEU A 846 10.66 -11.17 25.72
C LEU A 846 11.93 -10.65 26.40
N VAL A 847 12.13 -11.05 27.64
CA VAL A 847 13.30 -10.71 28.44
C VAL A 847 14.11 -11.97 28.70
N LEU A 848 15.35 -11.98 28.23
CA LEU A 848 16.29 -13.09 28.40
C LEU A 848 17.49 -12.65 29.24
N THR A 849 17.91 -13.51 30.16
CA THR A 849 19.02 -13.23 31.09
C THR A 849 20.23 -14.14 30.88
N GLN A 850 20.10 -15.23 30.13
CA GLN A 850 21.15 -16.22 29.94
C GLN A 850 21.80 -16.11 28.56
N PRO A 851 23.14 -15.91 28.47
CA PRO A 851 23.84 -15.73 27.20
C PRO A 851 23.62 -16.85 26.19
N PHE A 852 23.71 -18.13 26.60
CA PHE A 852 23.53 -19.25 25.68
C PHE A 852 22.13 -19.26 25.03
N LEU A 853 21.11 -18.85 25.79
CA LEU A 853 19.73 -18.82 25.32
C LEU A 853 19.52 -17.64 24.37
N ILE A 854 20.17 -16.50 24.64
CA ILE A 854 20.19 -15.33 23.76
C ILE A 854 20.83 -15.69 22.42
N ASP A 855 22.02 -16.31 22.43
CA ASP A 855 22.73 -16.74 21.21
C ASP A 855 21.89 -17.73 20.40
N THR A 856 21.29 -18.71 21.08
CA THR A 856 20.40 -19.70 20.46
C THR A 856 19.15 -19.05 19.87
N PHE A 857 18.55 -18.08 20.57
CA PHE A 857 17.37 -17.38 20.09
C PHE A 857 17.66 -16.55 18.83
N HIS A 858 18.76 -15.80 18.81
CA HIS A 858 19.18 -15.01 17.66
C HIS A 858 19.62 -15.86 16.47
N SER A 859 19.95 -17.14 16.71
CA SER A 859 20.22 -18.07 15.64
C SER A 859 18.99 -18.26 14.73
N PHE A 860 17.75 -18.16 15.23
CA PHE A 860 16.56 -18.43 14.41
C PHE A 860 16.03 -17.20 13.63
N PRO A 861 15.65 -17.34 12.34
CA PRO A 861 15.03 -16.28 11.51
C PRO A 861 13.61 -15.84 11.91
N GLY A 862 13.07 -14.88 11.16
CA GLY A 862 11.63 -14.68 10.93
C GLY A 862 10.82 -14.14 12.10
N LEU A 863 11.39 -13.20 12.84
CA LEU A 863 10.64 -12.41 13.81
C LEU A 863 10.15 -11.12 13.16
N SER A 864 8.83 -10.91 13.09
CA SER A 864 8.28 -9.60 12.74
C SER A 864 8.64 -8.58 13.81
N LYS A 865 9.20 -7.43 13.38
CA LYS A 865 9.61 -6.37 14.30
C LYS A 865 8.50 -5.32 14.42
N PRO A 866 8.21 -4.82 15.63
CA PRO A 866 7.26 -3.74 15.80
C PRO A 866 7.67 -2.49 15.03
N HIS A 867 6.71 -1.95 14.28
CA HIS A 867 6.86 -0.69 13.58
C HIS A 867 7.16 0.47 14.53
N SER A 868 7.91 1.47 14.06
CA SER A 868 8.29 2.68 14.80
C SER A 868 7.10 3.40 15.44
N THR A 869 5.95 3.50 14.74
CA THR A 869 4.77 4.17 15.31
C THR A 869 4.15 3.37 16.46
N LEU A 870 4.19 2.03 16.39
CA LEU A 870 3.72 1.17 17.48
C LEU A 870 4.65 1.28 18.70
N LYS A 871 5.97 1.26 18.48
CA LYS A 871 6.96 1.50 19.54
C LYS A 871 6.75 2.85 20.23
N TYR A 872 6.53 3.91 19.44
CA TYR A 872 6.23 5.24 19.96
C TYR A 872 4.96 5.24 20.82
N THR A 873 3.87 4.66 20.31
CA THR A 873 2.60 4.57 21.04
C THR A 873 2.79 3.83 22.37
N VAL A 874 3.45 2.67 22.35
CA VAL A 874 3.72 1.88 23.56
C VAL A 874 4.58 2.65 24.56
N LYS A 875 5.69 3.26 24.11
CA LYS A 875 6.55 4.08 24.98
C LYS A 875 5.76 5.20 25.66
N LYS A 876 4.93 5.90 24.88
CA LYS A 876 4.10 6.99 25.38
C LYS A 876 3.11 6.52 26.44
N LEU A 877 2.44 5.39 26.21
CA LEU A 877 1.49 4.81 27.16
C LEU A 877 2.17 4.32 28.44
N LEU A 878 3.34 3.68 28.33
CA LEU A 878 4.14 3.29 29.49
C LEU A 878 4.55 4.50 30.34
N ASN A 879 4.99 5.60 29.69
CA ASN A 879 5.35 6.82 30.40
C ASN A 879 4.13 7.49 31.08
N LEU A 880 2.96 7.52 30.42
CA LEU A 880 1.73 8.04 31.02
C LEU A 880 1.31 7.24 32.25
N ARG A 881 1.46 5.91 32.19
CA ARG A 881 1.19 5.03 33.33
C ARG A 881 2.14 5.30 34.49
N GLU A 882 3.44 5.44 34.21
CA GLU A 882 4.46 5.70 35.24
C GLU A 882 4.26 7.06 35.93
N GLN A 883 3.86 8.08 35.15
CA GLN A 883 3.52 9.40 35.67
C GLN A 883 2.21 9.42 36.46
N LYS A 884 1.51 8.29 36.56
CA LYS A 884 0.19 8.15 37.17
C LYS A 884 -0.82 9.14 36.59
N ALA A 885 -0.79 9.34 35.27
CA ALA A 885 -1.76 10.19 34.59
C ALA A 885 -3.19 9.64 34.84
N GLY A 886 -4.05 10.49 35.43
CA GLY A 886 -5.38 10.10 35.93
C GLY A 886 -6.21 9.34 34.89
N ASP A 887 -6.36 9.91 33.69
CA ASP A 887 -7.23 9.38 32.64
C ASP A 887 -6.96 7.91 32.25
N LEU A 888 -5.69 7.46 32.21
CA LEU A 888 -5.38 6.08 31.82
C LEU A 888 -5.59 5.11 32.99
N LEU A 889 -5.20 5.49 34.21
CA LEU A 889 -5.38 4.66 35.40
C LEU A 889 -6.87 4.52 35.78
N GLU A 890 -7.63 5.62 35.65
CA GLU A 890 -9.09 5.61 35.82
C GLU A 890 -9.75 4.68 34.80
N ALA A 891 -9.36 4.76 33.51
CA ALA A 891 -9.88 3.87 32.48
C ALA A 891 -9.55 2.39 32.76
N ILE A 892 -8.36 2.07 33.29
CA ILE A 892 -8.01 0.70 33.71
C ILE A 892 -8.92 0.23 34.84
N ALA A 893 -9.13 1.06 35.87
CA ALA A 893 -10.00 0.71 36.99
C ALA A 893 -11.48 0.56 36.57
N GLU A 894 -11.96 1.40 35.65
CA GLU A 894 -13.28 1.27 35.04
C GLU A 894 -13.41 -0.06 34.30
N GLN A 895 -12.39 -0.41 33.50
CA GLN A 895 -12.37 -1.64 32.72
C GLN A 895 -12.29 -2.90 33.60
N GLU A 896 -11.55 -2.86 34.70
CA GLU A 896 -11.53 -3.94 35.72
C GLU A 896 -12.92 -4.13 36.35
N ASN A 897 -13.58 -3.05 36.77
CA ASN A 897 -14.92 -3.12 37.34
C ASN A 897 -15.95 -3.62 36.31
N PHE A 898 -15.79 -3.20 35.05
CA PHE A 898 -16.60 -3.63 33.94
C PHE A 898 -16.46 -5.14 33.67
N LEU A 899 -15.23 -5.65 33.63
CA LEU A 899 -14.97 -7.08 33.49
C LEU A 899 -15.46 -7.89 34.70
N ARG A 900 -15.35 -7.36 35.92
CA ARG A 900 -15.93 -7.97 37.13
C ARG A 900 -17.44 -8.15 36.99
N SER A 901 -18.14 -7.10 36.52
CA SER A 901 -19.58 -7.14 36.28
C SER A 901 -19.96 -8.18 35.22
N ARG A 902 -19.25 -8.19 34.08
CA ARG A 902 -19.48 -9.17 33.00
C ARG A 902 -19.21 -10.61 33.44
N SER A 903 -18.12 -10.84 34.19
CA SER A 903 -17.82 -12.15 34.77
C SER A 903 -18.98 -12.64 35.64
N LYS A 904 -19.49 -11.79 36.55
CA LYS A 904 -20.64 -12.15 37.39
C LYS A 904 -21.89 -12.52 36.55
N ARG A 905 -22.21 -11.71 35.53
CA ARG A 905 -23.37 -11.95 34.64
C ARG A 905 -23.23 -13.22 33.82
N LEU A 906 -22.04 -13.49 33.27
CA LEU A 906 -21.77 -14.72 32.52
C LEU A 906 -21.87 -15.95 33.43
N LYS A 907 -21.28 -15.88 34.63
CA LYS A 907 -21.39 -16.94 35.64
C LYS A 907 -22.85 -17.26 35.95
N GLU A 908 -23.64 -16.25 36.31
CA GLU A 908 -25.07 -16.42 36.62
C GLU A 908 -25.82 -17.07 35.44
N THR A 909 -25.53 -16.64 34.21
CA THR A 909 -26.15 -17.20 33.00
C THR A 909 -25.78 -18.66 32.76
N LEU A 910 -24.50 -19.00 32.88
CA LEU A 910 -23.97 -20.35 32.71
C LEU A 910 -24.52 -21.30 33.79
N GLU A 911 -24.47 -20.91 35.06
CA GLU A 911 -25.00 -21.69 36.18
C GLU A 911 -26.51 -21.94 36.03
N ASN A 912 -27.27 -20.90 35.66
CA ASN A 912 -28.68 -21.03 35.33
C ASN A 912 -28.91 -21.97 34.14
N CYS A 913 -27.96 -22.11 33.23
CA CYS A 913 -28.00 -23.04 32.10
C CYS A 913 -27.47 -24.44 32.42
N GLY A 914 -27.09 -24.71 33.67
CA GLY A 914 -26.64 -26.03 34.12
C GLY A 914 -25.15 -26.29 33.91
N TRP A 915 -24.33 -25.24 33.81
CA TRP A 915 -22.89 -25.34 33.78
C TRP A 915 -22.29 -25.19 35.18
N GLU A 916 -21.18 -25.87 35.43
CA GLU A 916 -20.33 -25.69 36.61
C GLU A 916 -19.22 -24.69 36.24
N VAL A 917 -19.25 -23.51 36.86
CA VAL A 917 -18.34 -22.40 36.52
C VAL A 917 -17.20 -22.33 37.51
N LEU A 918 -15.96 -22.25 36.99
CA LEU A 918 -14.82 -21.84 37.79
C LEU A 918 -14.74 -20.31 37.79
N GLU A 919 -15.02 -19.69 38.94
CA GLU A 919 -15.12 -18.24 39.05
C GLU A 919 -13.74 -17.56 38.87
N PRO A 920 -13.57 -16.72 37.82
CA PRO A 920 -12.31 -16.04 37.58
C PRO A 920 -12.18 -14.83 38.52
N ARG A 921 -10.92 -14.52 38.85
CA ARG A 921 -10.50 -13.40 39.70
C ARG A 921 -9.89 -12.25 38.90
N ALA A 922 -9.53 -12.52 37.65
CA ALA A 922 -8.83 -11.58 36.77
C ALA A 922 -8.97 -11.94 35.29
N GLY A 923 -8.50 -11.03 34.45
CA GLY A 923 -8.33 -11.24 33.02
C GLY A 923 -9.65 -11.24 32.26
N VAL A 924 -9.63 -11.87 31.09
CA VAL A 924 -10.71 -11.80 30.09
C VAL A 924 -11.32 -13.17 29.77
N SER A 925 -10.94 -14.22 30.48
CA SER A 925 -11.38 -15.59 30.22
C SER A 925 -12.07 -16.19 31.45
N MET A 926 -13.03 -17.07 31.21
CA MET A 926 -13.71 -17.89 32.21
C MET A 926 -13.78 -19.33 31.67
N VAL A 927 -13.65 -20.31 32.56
CA VAL A 927 -13.89 -21.72 32.19
C VAL A 927 -15.11 -22.28 32.90
N ALA A 928 -15.87 -23.10 32.17
CA ALA A 928 -17.05 -23.77 32.70
C ALA A 928 -17.23 -25.15 32.09
N LYS A 929 -17.77 -26.07 32.88
CA LYS A 929 -18.04 -27.45 32.51
C LYS A 929 -19.55 -27.68 32.34
N PRO A 930 -20.03 -28.22 31.22
CA PRO A 930 -21.44 -28.56 31.07
C PRO A 930 -21.77 -29.82 31.89
N LYS A 931 -23.02 -29.95 32.34
CA LYS A 931 -23.53 -31.20 32.95
C LYS A 931 -23.86 -32.30 31.93
N LEU A 932 -23.68 -32.05 30.65
CA LEU A 932 -23.95 -32.96 29.53
C LEU A 932 -22.66 -33.68 29.11
N GLU A 933 -22.77 -34.80 28.37
CA GLU A 933 -21.59 -35.47 27.80
C GLU A 933 -20.81 -34.55 26.85
N ASP A 934 -19.48 -34.59 26.98
CA ASP A 934 -18.52 -33.57 26.53
C ASP A 934 -18.29 -33.55 25.00
N SER A 935 -18.50 -34.68 24.31
CA SER A 935 -17.70 -34.99 23.13
C SER A 935 -17.93 -34.14 21.87
N ASN A 936 -18.90 -33.21 21.83
CA ASN A 936 -19.13 -32.28 20.69
C ASN A 936 -19.75 -30.92 21.10
N ILE A 937 -19.54 -30.46 22.34
CA ILE A 937 -20.26 -29.28 22.86
C ILE A 937 -20.00 -27.99 22.05
N ARG A 938 -18.76 -27.78 21.59
CA ARG A 938 -18.35 -26.64 20.77
C ARG A 938 -19.13 -26.58 19.45
N GLU A 939 -19.21 -27.70 18.74
CA GLU A 939 -19.87 -27.80 17.45
C GLU A 939 -21.39 -27.73 17.58
N ALA A 940 -21.95 -28.33 18.64
CA ALA A 940 -23.36 -28.25 18.95
C ALA A 940 -23.79 -26.79 19.23
N MET A 941 -22.99 -26.07 20.03
CA MET A 941 -23.25 -24.66 20.35
C MET A 941 -23.15 -23.77 19.10
N LEU A 942 -22.09 -23.94 18.29
CA LEU A 942 -21.94 -23.22 17.04
C LEU A 942 -23.13 -23.44 16.09
N LYS A 943 -23.52 -24.70 15.85
CA LYS A 943 -24.63 -25.03 14.92
C LYS A 943 -25.99 -24.56 15.42
N ALA A 944 -26.22 -24.62 16.73
CA ALA A 944 -27.53 -24.29 17.31
C ALA A 944 -27.74 -22.79 17.46
N THR A 945 -26.69 -22.02 17.78
CA THR A 945 -26.84 -20.61 18.18
C THR A 945 -25.89 -19.65 17.49
N GLY A 946 -24.87 -20.14 16.78
CA GLY A 946 -23.83 -19.30 16.17
C GLY A 946 -22.77 -18.80 17.16
N LEU A 947 -22.75 -19.31 18.39
CA LEU A 947 -21.78 -18.94 19.41
C LEU A 947 -20.51 -19.78 19.30
N CYS A 948 -19.37 -19.12 19.12
CA CYS A 948 -18.06 -19.73 19.01
C CYS A 948 -17.39 -19.78 20.39
N ILE A 949 -17.02 -20.98 20.86
CA ILE A 949 -16.30 -21.21 22.13
C ILE A 949 -15.10 -22.12 21.92
N ASN A 950 -14.18 -22.20 22.89
CA ASN A 950 -13.12 -23.21 22.92
C ASN A 950 -13.53 -24.36 23.84
N SER A 951 -13.27 -25.61 23.44
CA SER A 951 -13.65 -26.81 24.20
C SER A 951 -12.56 -27.28 25.18
N SER A 952 -12.80 -28.42 25.82
CA SER A 952 -11.82 -29.12 26.67
C SER A 952 -10.53 -29.52 25.93
N SER A 953 -10.59 -29.70 24.61
CA SER A 953 -9.40 -29.99 23.80
C SER A 953 -8.45 -28.79 23.72
N TRP A 954 -8.98 -27.57 23.68
CA TRP A 954 -8.21 -26.33 23.67
C TRP A 954 -7.70 -25.98 25.07
N THR A 955 -8.55 -26.10 26.11
CA THR A 955 -8.14 -25.77 27.49
C THR A 955 -7.15 -26.80 28.05
N GLY A 956 -7.18 -28.03 27.55
CA GLY A 956 -6.47 -29.17 28.12
C GLY A 956 -7.02 -29.62 29.48
N ILE A 957 -8.16 -29.06 29.91
CA ILE A 957 -8.84 -29.42 31.15
C ILE A 957 -10.05 -30.31 30.79
N PRO A 958 -10.14 -31.54 31.33
CA PRO A 958 -11.25 -32.45 31.01
C PRO A 958 -12.62 -31.81 31.21
N SER A 959 -13.42 -31.72 30.13
CA SER A 959 -14.77 -31.17 30.10
C SER A 959 -14.97 -29.69 30.41
N TYR A 960 -13.90 -28.89 30.56
CA TYR A 960 -14.03 -27.45 30.73
C TYR A 960 -13.85 -26.72 29.40
N CYS A 961 -14.88 -25.97 29.01
CA CYS A 961 -14.84 -25.05 27.88
C CYS A 961 -14.39 -23.66 28.35
N ARG A 962 -13.79 -22.88 27.46
CA ARG A 962 -13.39 -21.49 27.71
C ARG A 962 -14.32 -20.52 26.98
N PHE A 963 -14.62 -19.44 27.68
CA PHE A 963 -15.44 -18.31 27.25
C PHE A 963 -14.64 -17.01 27.47
N THR A 964 -14.42 -16.19 26.44
CA THR A 964 -13.91 -14.83 26.67
C THR A 964 -15.03 -13.85 27.03
N ILE A 965 -14.76 -12.86 27.87
CA ILE A 965 -15.68 -11.79 28.25
C ILE A 965 -15.27 -10.42 27.68
N ALA A 966 -14.20 -10.37 26.89
CA ALA A 966 -13.69 -9.15 26.26
C ALA A 966 -14.33 -8.87 24.88
N LEU A 967 -15.66 -8.84 24.83
CA LEU A 967 -16.44 -8.54 23.62
C LEU A 967 -16.91 -7.09 23.55
N GLU A 968 -17.40 -6.67 22.39
CA GLU A 968 -18.26 -5.49 22.26
C GLU A 968 -19.57 -5.68 23.07
N ASP A 969 -20.20 -4.58 23.50
CA ASP A 969 -21.37 -4.64 24.40
C ASP A 969 -22.54 -5.43 23.81
N SER A 970 -22.93 -5.13 22.56
CA SER A 970 -24.02 -5.83 21.91
C SER A 970 -23.69 -7.30 21.66
N GLU A 971 -22.43 -7.62 21.31
CA GLU A 971 -21.97 -9.01 21.15
C GLU A 971 -21.96 -9.78 22.47
N PHE A 972 -21.62 -9.15 23.60
CA PHE A 972 -21.69 -9.79 24.92
C PHE A 972 -23.13 -10.14 25.30
N GLU A 973 -24.09 -9.23 25.09
CA GLU A 973 -25.51 -9.53 25.31
C GLU A 973 -26.00 -10.67 24.41
N ARG A 974 -25.64 -10.63 23.11
CA ARG A 974 -25.95 -11.69 22.16
C ARG A 974 -25.34 -13.04 22.59
N ALA A 975 -24.14 -13.04 23.17
CA ALA A 975 -23.51 -14.25 23.68
C ALA A 975 -24.30 -14.88 24.83
N LEU A 976 -24.76 -14.08 25.79
CA LEU A 976 -25.61 -14.55 26.89
C LEU A 976 -26.92 -15.15 26.36
N ASP A 977 -27.56 -14.47 25.40
CA ASP A 977 -28.77 -14.98 24.74
C ASP A 977 -28.52 -16.30 24.02
N CYS A 978 -27.36 -16.46 23.38
CA CYS A 978 -26.97 -17.71 22.72
C CYS A 978 -26.82 -18.85 23.73
N ILE A 979 -26.20 -18.61 24.89
CA ILE A 979 -26.07 -19.62 25.96
C ILE A 979 -27.46 -20.05 26.47
N VAL A 980 -28.37 -19.09 26.69
CA VAL A 980 -29.74 -19.37 27.12
C VAL A 980 -30.53 -20.15 26.06
N LYS A 981 -30.42 -19.76 24.79
CA LYS A 981 -31.05 -20.47 23.66
C LYS A 981 -30.54 -21.90 23.54
N PHE A 982 -29.23 -22.12 23.70
CA PHE A 982 -28.64 -23.44 23.62
C PHE A 982 -29.26 -24.41 24.64
N LYS A 983 -29.49 -23.94 25.88
CA LYS A 983 -30.19 -24.72 26.91
C LYS A 983 -31.60 -25.15 26.47
N ALA A 984 -32.33 -24.29 25.76
CA ALA A 984 -33.67 -24.61 25.28
C ALA A 984 -33.65 -25.65 24.16
N VAL A 985 -32.64 -25.58 23.27
CA VAL A 985 -32.45 -26.56 22.19
C VAL A 985 -32.09 -27.94 22.75
N VAL A 986 -31.21 -28.02 23.75
CA VAL A 986 -30.80 -29.31 24.34
C VAL A 986 -31.92 -29.98 25.17
N LYS A 987 -32.95 -29.23 25.59
CA LYS A 987 -34.11 -29.77 26.31
C LYS A 987 -35.19 -30.37 25.40
N ASN A 988 -35.15 -30.04 24.11
CA ASN A 988 -36.05 -30.58 23.07
C ASN A 988 -35.34 -31.71 22.33
#